data_AF-A0A8J6LGW7-F1
#
_entry.id   AF-A0A8J6LGW7-F1
#
_cell.length_a   1.000
_cell.length_b   1.000
_cell.length_c   1.000
_cell.angle_alpha   90.00
_cell.angle_beta   90.00
_cell.angle_gamma   90.00
#
_symmetry.space_group_name_H-M   'P 1'
#
loop_
_entity.id
_entity.type
_entity.pdbx_description
1 polymer ?
#
loop_
_entity_poly.entity_id
_entity_poly.type
_entity_poly.pdbx_seq_one_letter_code
_entity_poly.pdbx_strand_id
1 'polypeptide(L)'
;MNEAAALPHGPPILPPTPAGLESLYTLCRKIYPDQVNPLQVTALLKYWLGGPDPLDYISMYANPGIPQENIPPHWHYIRLKREPEETAPPTWPATLMQSLAKYVFQSGNTLCAGDHVSWHCALDNSESRIQHMLMTSDVQLKSTQTPFGLVDFVQIVGICAEELKAAQQWNGAGVLDMISRKPSAGGLWFITDMRRGESIFELDLNAHEEFERGFELEGSNLSGVSARCSWVEQDPSHIDIMHLKDKNDCDNNQSTQEKTLHVNSPMQKSLQGGNFDQNRASSTNFKMDEIRSSSGLLESTELLNIKKLEGVHLVFNLEAGSLLPLAIRGRVRHGRHFTFKSVLGETAITLVANTVTGTLVDSEHPYVAQGSWLQILITDDLAQDMAVTFQVLASPEALSLPKTFSWPDKKLSLFTEYTDLLKKSTETTLPQDKAMKQNDIIKPFAPITLQSPTSPSVKYRNLRNMSCHSDYLNVVDVSHDVATNTVEDFKRSINATIDKTTSFLKIFFGINFLFGELPQVNIQKCLGNGQLIIWASQGISELAAASLTEDKYGIVQKDLPLIITTLVQLKQNLDKLNKVPSLSRKVAALDDFNYKMKNAVAAAVKHSLFNMCLIFGDYFKDFPLSKDVLQYLHVNIMLKNCN
;
A
#
# COMPACT_ATOMS: atom_id res chain seq x y z
N MET A 1 -37.01 67.34 22.82
CA MET A 1 -35.56 67.03 22.83
C MET A 1 -35.40 65.67 23.46
N ASN A 2 -34.51 64.83 22.95
CA ASN A 2 -34.56 63.38 23.19
C ASN A 2 -34.08 62.98 24.58
N GLU A 3 -34.94 62.32 25.36
CA GLU A 3 -34.52 61.30 26.32
C GLU A 3 -34.54 59.94 25.63
N ALA A 4 -33.36 59.37 25.42
CA ALA A 4 -33.20 57.97 25.05
C ALA A 4 -32.27 57.35 26.11
N ALA A 5 -32.85 56.58 27.03
CA ALA A 5 -32.10 55.99 28.14
C ALA A 5 -31.07 54.98 27.63
N ALA A 6 -29.84 55.08 28.14
CA ALA A 6 -28.80 54.09 27.87
C ALA A 6 -29.17 52.76 28.55
N LEU A 7 -29.37 51.71 27.76
CA LEU A 7 -29.47 50.34 28.28
C LEU A 7 -28.07 49.88 28.72
N PRO A 8 -27.91 49.28 29.92
CA PRO A 8 -26.64 48.70 30.31
C PRO A 8 -26.36 47.46 29.47
N HIS A 9 -25.28 47.50 28.68
CA HIS A 9 -24.75 46.29 28.04
C HIS A 9 -24.25 45.34 29.12
N GLY A 10 -25.01 44.27 29.38
CA GLY A 10 -24.53 43.14 30.17
C GLY A 10 -23.30 42.50 29.52
N PRO A 11 -22.48 41.75 30.28
CA PRO A 11 -21.32 41.07 29.72
C PRO A 11 -21.75 40.14 28.56
N PRO A 12 -20.95 40.01 27.50
CA PRO A 12 -21.29 39.16 26.37
C PRO A 12 -21.49 37.73 26.85
N ILE A 13 -22.69 37.20 26.60
CA ILE A 13 -23.02 35.80 26.89
C ILE A 13 -22.19 34.94 25.94
N LEU A 14 -21.07 34.42 26.43
CA LEU A 14 -20.30 33.41 25.72
C LEU A 14 -21.21 32.21 25.45
N PRO A 15 -21.17 31.62 24.24
CA PRO A 15 -21.95 30.42 23.96
C PRO A 15 -21.55 29.31 24.96
N PRO A 16 -22.50 28.57 25.53
CA PRO A 16 -22.20 27.56 26.54
C PRO A 16 -21.31 26.47 25.94
N THR A 17 -20.26 26.09 26.66
CA THR A 17 -19.38 24.97 26.28
C THR A 17 -20.22 23.70 26.05
N PRO A 18 -20.04 22.98 24.92
CA PRO A 18 -20.74 21.71 24.69
C PRO A 18 -20.52 20.73 25.84
N ALA A 19 -21.59 20.07 26.30
CA ALA A 19 -21.55 19.30 27.55
C ALA A 19 -20.53 18.13 27.56
N GLY A 20 -20.26 17.53 26.39
CA GLY A 20 -19.17 16.56 26.22
C GLY A 20 -17.80 17.21 26.43
N LEU A 21 -17.54 18.34 25.77
CA LEU A 21 -16.29 19.09 25.89
C LEU A 21 -16.06 19.61 27.32
N GLU A 22 -17.11 20.09 27.99
CA GLU A 22 -17.02 20.55 29.39
C GLU A 22 -16.71 19.38 30.36
N SER A 23 -17.16 18.16 30.05
CA SER A 23 -16.79 16.95 30.80
C SER A 23 -15.29 16.65 30.67
N LEU A 24 -14.73 16.80 29.46
CA LEU A 24 -13.29 16.64 29.19
C LEU A 24 -12.47 17.75 29.85
N TYR A 25 -12.89 19.02 29.72
CA TYR A 25 -12.23 20.15 30.38
C TYR A 25 -12.26 20.03 31.92
N THR A 26 -13.35 19.54 32.49
CA THR A 26 -13.44 19.25 33.93
C THR A 26 -12.43 18.19 34.38
N LEU A 27 -12.14 17.19 33.54
CA LEU A 27 -11.08 16.22 33.80
C LEU A 27 -9.69 16.87 33.69
N CYS A 28 -9.42 17.63 32.63
CA CYS A 28 -8.13 18.30 32.45
C CYS A 28 -7.83 19.30 33.60
N ARG A 29 -8.82 20.08 34.06
CA ARG A 29 -8.67 21.00 35.20
C ARG A 29 -8.36 20.29 36.54
N LYS A 30 -8.70 19.00 36.70
CA LYS A 30 -8.30 18.21 37.88
C LYS A 30 -6.82 17.82 37.86
N ILE A 31 -6.24 17.64 36.67
CA ILE A 31 -4.82 17.28 36.48
C ILE A 31 -3.95 18.55 36.42
N TYR A 32 -4.48 19.63 35.82
CA TYR A 32 -3.78 20.89 35.60
C TYR A 32 -4.59 22.08 36.18
N PRO A 33 -4.76 22.17 37.52
CA PRO A 33 -5.54 23.22 38.15
C PRO A 33 -4.99 24.63 37.88
N ASP A 34 -3.65 24.76 37.80
CA ASP A 34 -2.97 26.05 37.61
C ASP A 34 -2.97 26.53 36.14
N GLN A 35 -3.40 25.68 35.18
CA GLN A 35 -3.39 25.97 33.75
C GLN A 35 -4.81 26.07 33.20
N VAL A 36 -5.58 27.02 33.72
CA VAL A 36 -6.99 27.24 33.37
C VAL A 36 -7.20 27.59 31.88
N ASN A 37 -6.19 28.18 31.24
CA ASN A 37 -6.20 28.54 29.82
C ASN A 37 -4.91 28.01 29.13
N PRO A 38 -4.85 26.71 28.79
CA PRO A 38 -3.70 26.13 28.07
C PRO A 38 -3.62 26.67 26.64
N LEU A 39 -2.47 26.50 25.97
CA LEU A 39 -2.43 26.72 24.53
C LEU A 39 -3.35 25.70 23.85
N GLN A 40 -4.22 26.15 22.96
CA GLN A 40 -5.16 25.29 22.26
C GLN A 40 -5.17 25.62 20.77
N VAL A 41 -4.92 24.61 19.94
CA VAL A 41 -5.11 24.68 18.49
C VAL A 41 -6.55 24.29 18.18
N THR A 42 -7.18 25.01 17.26
CA THR A 42 -8.56 24.76 16.80
C THR A 42 -8.61 24.64 15.29
N ALA A 43 -9.38 23.67 14.78
CA ALA A 43 -9.68 23.61 13.34
C ALA A 43 -10.42 24.90 12.90
N LEU A 44 -9.91 25.58 11.88
CA LEU A 44 -10.45 26.86 11.39
C LEU A 44 -11.82 26.69 10.73
N LEU A 45 -11.93 25.71 9.83
CA LEU A 45 -13.20 25.20 9.32
C LEU A 45 -13.48 23.89 10.03
N LYS A 46 -14.59 23.81 10.78
CA LYS A 46 -14.99 22.63 11.55
C LYS A 46 -15.34 21.46 10.61
N TYR A 47 -15.07 20.23 11.04
CA TYR A 47 -15.24 19.04 10.19
C TYR A 47 -16.68 18.88 9.69
N TRP A 48 -17.66 19.09 10.57
CA TRP A 48 -19.10 19.06 10.21
C TRP A 48 -19.55 20.20 9.27
N LEU A 49 -18.68 21.17 8.97
CA LEU A 49 -18.89 22.20 7.95
C LEU A 49 -18.11 21.93 6.66
N GLY A 50 -17.61 20.70 6.47
CA GLY A 50 -16.77 20.31 5.33
C GLY A 50 -15.28 20.66 5.50
N GLY A 51 -14.84 20.93 6.73
CA GLY A 51 -13.43 21.10 7.06
C GLY A 51 -12.62 19.81 6.88
N PRO A 52 -11.32 19.88 6.56
CA PRO A 52 -10.49 18.70 6.33
C PRO A 52 -10.02 18.02 7.62
N ASP A 53 -10.16 18.67 8.77
CA ASP A 53 -9.52 18.33 10.05
C ASP A 53 -10.56 17.86 11.08
N PRO A 54 -10.60 16.55 11.45
CA PRO A 54 -11.65 16.00 12.33
C PRO A 54 -11.57 16.45 13.80
N LEU A 55 -10.39 16.82 14.31
CA LEU A 55 -10.25 17.24 15.71
C LEU A 55 -10.52 18.74 15.83
N ASP A 56 -11.61 19.12 16.50
CA ASP A 56 -11.99 20.53 16.63
C ASP A 56 -11.02 21.35 17.48
N TYR A 57 -10.44 20.71 18.51
CA TYR A 57 -9.62 21.32 19.55
C TYR A 57 -8.50 20.36 19.97
N ILE A 58 -7.28 20.86 20.11
CA ILE A 58 -6.12 20.14 20.64
C ILE A 58 -5.49 21.03 21.71
N SER A 59 -5.65 20.64 22.98
CA SER A 59 -5.15 21.40 24.14
C SER A 59 -3.76 20.91 24.53
N MET A 60 -2.87 21.84 24.90
CA MET A 60 -1.46 21.58 25.15
C MET A 60 -1.08 22.06 26.55
N TYR A 61 -0.83 21.12 27.46
CA TYR A 61 -0.48 21.41 28.85
C TYR A 61 1.02 21.25 29.12
N ALA A 62 1.58 22.11 29.96
CA ALA A 62 2.91 21.93 30.52
C ALA A 62 2.82 20.95 31.70
N ASN A 63 3.56 19.84 31.65
CA ASN A 63 3.70 18.93 32.77
C ASN A 63 5.12 19.03 33.36
N PRO A 64 5.29 19.38 34.64
CA PRO A 64 6.62 19.46 35.26
C PRO A 64 7.29 18.09 35.41
N GLY A 65 6.55 16.99 35.27
CA GLY A 65 7.04 15.64 35.55
C GLY A 65 7.23 15.39 37.05
N ILE A 66 7.89 14.28 37.37
CA ILE A 66 8.21 13.83 38.73
C ILE A 66 9.65 13.30 38.70
N PRO A 67 10.66 14.15 38.99
CA PRO A 67 12.08 13.75 38.90
C PRO A 67 12.44 12.55 39.78
N GLN A 68 11.78 12.37 40.93
CA GLN A 68 11.96 11.25 41.85
C GLN A 68 11.56 9.89 41.24
N GLU A 69 10.65 9.90 40.26
CA GLU A 69 10.18 8.72 39.53
C GLU A 69 10.82 8.60 38.13
N ASN A 70 11.85 9.43 37.85
CA ASN A 70 12.48 9.59 36.54
C ASN A 70 11.51 10.01 35.42
N ILE A 71 10.46 10.77 35.76
CA ILE A 71 9.48 11.31 34.82
C ILE A 71 9.91 12.74 34.46
N PRO A 72 10.47 13.00 33.26
CA PRO A 72 10.94 14.32 32.88
C PRO A 72 9.79 15.32 32.64
N PRO A 73 10.08 16.64 32.65
CA PRO A 73 9.16 17.65 32.13
C PRO A 73 8.76 17.35 30.69
N HIS A 74 7.48 17.53 30.36
CA HIS A 74 6.92 17.20 29.05
C HIS A 74 5.68 18.03 28.72
N TRP A 75 5.34 18.08 27.44
CA TRP A 75 4.11 18.67 26.92
C TRP A 75 3.04 17.59 26.76
N HIS A 76 1.94 17.71 27.51
CA HIS A 76 0.87 16.73 27.50
C HIS A 76 -0.15 17.04 26.38
N TYR A 77 0.08 16.37 25.25
CA TYR A 77 -0.88 16.03 24.19
C TYR A 77 -0.54 14.65 23.59
N ILE A 78 0.75 14.38 23.33
CA ILE A 78 1.34 13.04 23.07
C ILE A 78 2.44 12.68 24.09
N ARG A 79 2.47 13.42 25.22
CA ARG A 79 3.58 13.44 26.19
C ARG A 79 4.96 13.57 25.52
N LEU A 80 5.16 14.66 24.79
CA LEU A 80 6.44 14.99 24.18
C LEU A 80 7.40 15.54 25.25
N LYS A 81 8.58 14.97 25.41
CA LYS A 81 9.63 15.48 26.32
C LYS A 81 9.88 16.97 26.03
N ARG A 82 9.88 17.79 27.09
CA ARG A 82 10.08 19.24 26.98
C ARG A 82 11.56 19.54 27.05
N GLU A 83 12.04 20.35 26.11
CA GLU A 83 13.44 20.78 26.09
C GLU A 83 13.68 22.02 26.99
N PRO A 84 14.87 22.18 27.58
CA PRO A 84 15.13 23.25 28.56
C PRO A 84 14.89 24.67 28.04
N GLU A 85 15.06 24.87 26.73
CA GLU A 85 14.88 26.16 26.05
C GLU A 85 13.43 26.43 25.63
N GLU A 86 12.55 25.43 25.67
CA GLU A 86 11.16 25.57 25.23
C GLU A 86 10.30 26.28 26.28
N THR A 87 9.81 27.47 25.93
CA THR A 87 8.88 28.26 26.74
C THR A 87 7.40 27.98 26.41
N ALA A 88 7.11 27.42 25.24
CA ALA A 88 5.78 27.06 24.76
C ALA A 88 5.80 25.70 24.05
N PRO A 89 4.68 24.96 24.02
CA PRO A 89 4.62 23.66 23.35
C PRO A 89 4.74 23.80 21.82
N PRO A 90 5.50 22.93 21.14
CA PRO A 90 5.53 22.90 19.68
C PRO A 90 4.19 22.42 19.11
N THR A 91 3.82 22.93 17.93
CA THR A 91 2.49 22.71 17.32
C THR A 91 2.44 21.60 16.27
N TRP A 92 3.59 21.10 15.77
CA TRP A 92 3.64 19.95 14.84
C TRP A 92 2.85 18.71 15.29
N PRO A 93 2.74 18.38 16.60
CA PRO A 93 1.98 17.21 17.07
C PRO A 93 0.48 17.31 16.79
N ALA A 94 -0.05 18.54 16.68
CA ALA A 94 -1.43 18.74 16.25
C ALA A 94 -1.66 18.19 14.84
N THR A 95 -0.72 18.39 13.91
CA THR A 95 -0.77 17.85 12.55
C THR A 95 -0.73 16.32 12.53
N LEU A 96 0.10 15.71 13.38
CA LEU A 96 0.16 14.26 13.56
C LEU A 96 -1.20 13.72 14.04
N MET A 97 -1.74 14.30 15.12
CA MET A 97 -3.03 13.88 15.69
C MET A 97 -4.19 14.06 14.70
N GLN A 98 -4.23 15.16 13.94
CA GLN A 98 -5.23 15.34 12.87
C GLN A 98 -5.12 14.27 11.77
N SER A 99 -3.91 13.83 11.45
CA SER A 99 -3.68 12.82 10.41
C SER A 99 -4.13 11.43 10.87
N LEU A 100 -3.85 11.08 12.12
CA LEU A 100 -4.41 9.87 12.77
C LEU A 100 -5.95 9.93 12.84
N ALA A 101 -6.52 11.08 13.21
CA ALA A 101 -7.97 11.25 13.24
C ALA A 101 -8.61 11.08 11.85
N LYS A 102 -7.97 11.57 10.78
CA LYS A 102 -8.43 11.34 9.40
C LYS A 102 -8.45 9.85 9.07
N TYR A 103 -7.42 9.10 9.44
CA TYR A 103 -7.40 7.64 9.27
C TYR A 103 -8.57 6.97 10.00
N VAL A 104 -8.82 7.30 11.28
CA VAL A 104 -9.92 6.75 12.08
C VAL A 104 -11.29 7.05 11.43
N PHE A 105 -11.52 8.31 11.03
CA PHE A 105 -12.78 8.72 10.40
C PHE A 105 -12.99 8.13 8.99
N GLN A 106 -11.92 7.91 8.22
CA GLN A 106 -12.01 7.35 6.86
C GLN A 106 -12.14 5.82 6.84
N SER A 107 -11.47 5.12 7.77
CA SER A 107 -11.47 3.66 7.82
C SER A 107 -12.57 3.07 8.72
N GLY A 108 -13.06 3.84 9.69
CA GLY A 108 -13.91 3.33 10.78
C GLY A 108 -13.15 2.53 11.84
N ASN A 109 -11.84 2.34 11.69
CA ASN A 109 -11.02 1.61 12.66
C ASN A 109 -10.73 2.48 13.88
N THR A 110 -11.01 1.93 15.07
CA THR A 110 -10.68 2.56 16.36
C THR A 110 -9.27 2.16 16.80
N LEU A 111 -8.50 3.11 17.35
CA LEU A 111 -7.20 2.84 17.95
C LEU A 111 -7.38 2.41 19.41
N CYS A 112 -6.76 1.31 19.79
CA CYS A 112 -6.83 0.69 21.11
C CYS A 112 -5.44 0.60 21.77
N ALA A 113 -5.38 0.40 23.08
CA ALA A 113 -4.11 0.15 23.77
C ALA A 113 -3.49 -1.19 23.29
N GLY A 114 -2.20 -1.16 22.95
CA GLY A 114 -1.47 -2.28 22.33
C GLY A 114 -1.42 -2.23 20.80
N ASP A 115 -2.19 -1.35 20.14
CA ASP A 115 -2.09 -1.14 18.69
C ASP A 115 -0.79 -0.42 18.30
N HIS A 116 -0.39 -0.59 17.05
CA HIS A 116 0.75 0.09 16.44
C HIS A 116 0.33 0.85 15.18
N VAL A 117 0.99 1.97 14.90
CA VAL A 117 0.84 2.72 13.64
C VAL A 117 2.21 2.90 12.98
N SER A 118 2.34 2.28 11.83
CA SER A 118 3.54 2.30 10.99
C SER A 118 3.62 3.60 10.19
N TRP A 119 4.46 4.56 10.64
CA TRP A 119 4.46 5.93 10.09
C TRP A 119 5.57 6.23 9.07
N HIS A 120 6.76 5.62 9.19
CA HIS A 120 7.85 5.62 8.19
C HIS A 120 8.51 6.98 7.87
N CYS A 121 8.29 8.00 8.69
CA CYS A 121 9.07 9.24 8.72
C CYS A 121 9.16 9.74 10.16
N ALA A 122 10.11 10.65 10.45
CA ALA A 122 10.20 11.25 11.78
C ALA A 122 8.87 11.95 12.12
N LEU A 123 8.32 11.72 13.31
CA LEU A 123 6.98 12.22 13.67
C LEU A 123 6.87 13.75 13.60
N ASP A 124 7.99 14.45 13.81
CA ASP A 124 8.15 15.91 13.75
C ASP A 124 8.65 16.43 12.39
N ASN A 125 8.88 15.55 11.42
CA ASN A 125 9.55 15.81 10.14
C ASN A 125 11.03 16.24 10.26
N SER A 126 11.71 15.89 11.35
CA SER A 126 13.16 15.99 11.48
C SER A 126 13.89 14.77 10.89
N GLU A 127 15.16 14.58 11.25
CA GLU A 127 15.93 13.36 10.97
C GLU A 127 15.94 12.39 12.18
N SER A 128 14.91 12.46 13.06
CA SER A 128 14.77 11.59 14.22
C SER A 128 14.62 10.10 13.85
N ARG A 129 15.12 9.21 14.73
CA ARG A 129 14.89 7.76 14.66
C ARG A 129 13.48 7.37 15.13
N ILE A 130 12.75 8.28 15.80
CA ILE A 130 11.37 8.07 16.22
C ILE A 130 10.44 8.25 15.01
N GLN A 131 10.07 7.12 14.40
CA GLN A 131 9.45 7.06 13.07
C GLN A 131 8.14 6.28 13.01
N HIS A 132 7.67 5.75 14.14
CA HIS A 132 6.44 4.97 14.26
C HIS A 132 5.77 5.24 15.61
N MET A 133 4.59 4.66 15.84
CA MET A 133 3.83 4.88 17.06
C MET A 133 3.30 3.56 17.66
N LEU A 134 3.30 3.47 18.98
CA LEU A 134 2.46 2.55 19.76
C LEU A 134 1.34 3.33 20.44
N MET A 135 0.23 2.64 20.68
CA MET A 135 -0.94 3.16 21.37
C MET A 135 -1.03 2.55 22.77
N THR A 136 -1.22 3.37 23.80
CA THR A 136 -1.39 2.92 25.19
C THR A 136 -2.52 3.69 25.85
N SER A 137 -3.04 3.23 26.99
CA SER A 137 -3.98 4.03 27.79
C SER A 137 -3.23 5.16 28.50
N ASP A 138 -3.76 6.39 28.49
CA ASP A 138 -3.10 7.48 29.20
C ASP A 138 -3.07 7.24 30.72
N VAL A 139 -1.89 7.41 31.32
CA VAL A 139 -1.63 7.05 32.72
C VAL A 139 -2.34 8.00 33.72
N GLN A 140 -2.70 9.21 33.31
CA GLN A 140 -3.35 10.22 34.17
C GLN A 140 -4.83 10.46 33.81
N LEU A 141 -5.16 10.51 32.51
CA LEU A 141 -6.49 10.71 31.97
C LEU A 141 -7.24 9.38 31.90
N LYS A 142 -7.95 9.05 32.99
CA LYS A 142 -8.81 7.87 33.04
C LYS A 142 -10.09 8.05 32.23
N SER A 143 -10.65 6.94 31.76
CA SER A 143 -11.97 6.84 31.12
C SER A 143 -13.02 7.68 31.85
N THR A 144 -13.74 8.52 31.11
CA THR A 144 -14.70 9.47 31.69
C THR A 144 -16.07 9.34 31.06
N GLN A 145 -17.12 9.37 31.88
CA GLN A 145 -18.50 9.36 31.41
C GLN A 145 -18.90 10.77 30.98
N THR A 146 -19.34 10.91 29.74
CA THR A 146 -19.97 12.14 29.23
C THR A 146 -21.48 11.92 29.03
N PRO A 147 -22.28 12.98 28.80
CA PRO A 147 -23.70 12.83 28.43
C PRO A 147 -23.95 12.04 27.13
N PHE A 148 -22.92 11.80 26.31
CA PHE A 148 -23.03 11.14 25.01
C PHE A 148 -22.40 9.73 24.98
N GLY A 149 -21.79 9.29 26.08
CA GLY A 149 -21.09 8.00 26.17
C GLY A 149 -19.81 8.07 27.00
N LEU A 150 -19.17 6.90 27.14
CA LEU A 150 -17.83 6.79 27.71
C LEU A 150 -16.79 7.33 26.73
N VAL A 151 -15.78 8.04 27.24
CA VAL A 151 -14.61 8.48 26.48
C VAL A 151 -13.36 7.93 27.16
N ASP A 152 -12.61 7.11 26.42
CA ASP A 152 -11.28 6.62 26.79
C ASP A 152 -10.19 7.52 26.21
N PHE A 153 -9.03 7.56 26.86
CA PHE A 153 -7.88 8.34 26.41
C PHE A 153 -6.75 7.39 25.97
N VAL A 154 -6.46 7.42 24.66
CA VAL A 154 -5.37 6.66 24.05
C VAL A 154 -4.20 7.59 23.81
N GLN A 155 -3.11 7.34 24.52
CA GLN A 155 -1.84 8.04 24.39
C GLN A 155 -1.04 7.44 23.22
N ILE A 156 -0.48 8.34 22.40
CA ILE A 156 0.50 8.04 21.36
C ILE A 156 1.89 7.97 21.99
N VAL A 157 2.64 6.91 21.69
CA VAL A 157 4.02 6.70 22.13
C VAL A 157 4.92 6.57 20.91
N GLY A 158 5.87 7.50 20.72
CA GLY A 158 6.79 7.46 19.59
C GLY A 158 7.89 6.40 19.76
N ILE A 159 8.04 5.55 18.74
CA ILE A 159 8.96 4.41 18.75
C ILE A 159 9.85 4.32 17.49
N CYS A 160 10.94 3.58 17.61
CA CYS A 160 11.89 3.26 16.54
C CYS A 160 11.36 2.13 15.63
N ALA A 161 12.01 1.91 14.48
CA ALA A 161 11.61 0.88 13.52
C ALA A 161 11.79 -0.56 14.07
N GLU A 162 12.80 -0.77 14.90
CA GLU A 162 13.10 -2.03 15.57
C GLU A 162 12.03 -2.39 16.60
N GLU A 163 11.54 -1.38 17.33
CA GLU A 163 10.44 -1.49 18.30
C GLU A 163 9.10 -1.78 17.61
N LEU A 164 8.84 -1.15 16.45
CA LEU A 164 7.67 -1.48 15.64
C LEU A 164 7.73 -2.94 15.17
N LYS A 165 8.88 -3.37 14.65
CA LYS A 165 9.08 -4.74 14.19
C LYS A 165 8.85 -5.74 15.33
N ALA A 166 9.35 -5.47 16.53
CA ALA A 166 9.09 -6.29 17.71
C ALA A 166 7.59 -6.32 18.08
N ALA A 167 6.90 -5.17 18.07
CA ALA A 167 5.48 -5.10 18.39
C ALA A 167 4.60 -5.82 17.36
N GLN A 168 5.02 -5.83 16.09
CA GLN A 168 4.42 -6.61 15.00
C GLN A 168 4.69 -8.11 15.11
N GLN A 169 5.88 -8.50 15.59
CA GLN A 169 6.26 -9.91 15.69
C GLN A 169 5.71 -10.59 16.95
N TRP A 170 5.76 -9.93 18.10
CA TRP A 170 5.20 -10.37 19.37
C TRP A 170 3.83 -9.70 19.61
N ASN A 171 3.78 -8.67 20.45
CA ASN A 171 2.63 -7.79 20.62
C ASN A 171 3.05 -6.40 21.16
N GLY A 172 2.20 -5.38 20.97
CA GLY A 172 2.50 -4.02 21.42
C GLY A 172 2.51 -3.84 22.93
N ALA A 173 1.74 -4.62 23.69
CA ALA A 173 1.68 -4.52 25.15
C ALA A 173 3.01 -4.93 25.82
N GLY A 174 3.64 -6.00 25.32
CA GLY A 174 4.96 -6.45 25.77
C GLY A 174 6.08 -5.45 25.45
N VAL A 175 6.06 -4.85 24.26
CA VAL A 175 7.03 -3.80 23.90
C VAL A 175 6.81 -2.52 24.73
N LEU A 176 5.56 -2.16 25.03
CA LEU A 176 5.25 -1.09 25.97
C LEU A 176 5.81 -1.41 27.36
N ASP A 177 5.60 -2.61 27.90
CA ASP A 177 6.17 -3.00 29.21
C ASP A 177 7.69 -2.84 29.25
N MET A 178 8.42 -3.25 28.20
CA MET A 178 9.86 -3.03 28.07
C MET A 178 10.23 -1.53 28.08
N ILE A 179 9.52 -0.71 27.29
CA ILE A 179 9.73 0.76 27.25
C ILE A 179 9.45 1.40 28.63
N SER A 180 8.41 0.94 29.34
CA SER A 180 8.01 1.48 30.65
C SER A 180 9.11 1.34 31.70
N ARG A 181 9.90 0.26 31.59
CA ARG A 181 11.00 -0.08 32.50
C ARG A 181 12.31 0.68 32.20
N LYS A 182 12.39 1.43 31.08
CA LYS A 182 13.55 2.29 30.74
C LYS A 182 13.16 3.77 30.64
N PRO A 183 13.59 4.62 31.61
CA PRO A 183 13.34 6.06 31.56
C PRO A 183 13.85 6.76 30.29
N SER A 184 14.93 6.27 29.69
CA SER A 184 15.49 6.79 28.42
C SER A 184 14.67 6.42 27.17
N ALA A 185 13.83 5.38 27.23
CA ALA A 185 12.94 4.98 26.13
C ALA A 185 11.56 5.64 26.22
N GLY A 186 11.11 5.93 27.45
CA GLY A 186 9.88 6.67 27.74
C GLY A 186 9.41 6.55 29.19
N GLY A 187 9.85 5.50 29.90
CA GLY A 187 9.56 5.30 31.32
C GLY A 187 8.08 5.09 31.63
N LEU A 188 7.71 5.19 32.91
CA LEU A 188 6.38 4.86 33.44
C LEU A 188 5.22 5.63 32.78
N TRP A 189 5.47 6.80 32.20
CA TRP A 189 4.46 7.63 31.51
C TRP A 189 4.64 7.63 29.97
N PHE A 190 5.50 6.77 29.42
CA PHE A 190 5.74 6.62 27.98
C PHE A 190 6.00 7.97 27.26
N ILE A 191 6.85 8.80 27.86
CA ILE A 191 7.16 10.15 27.35
C ILE A 191 8.01 10.00 26.09
N THR A 192 7.52 10.54 24.98
CA THR A 192 8.20 10.47 23.68
C THR A 192 9.35 11.48 23.66
N ASP A 193 10.58 11.00 23.48
CA ASP A 193 11.77 11.82 23.26
C ASP A 193 12.21 11.75 21.79
N MET A 194 11.93 12.81 21.03
CA MET A 194 12.31 12.88 19.60
C MET A 194 13.84 12.95 19.37
N ARG A 195 14.65 13.18 20.42
CA ARG A 195 16.12 13.17 20.33
C ARG A 195 16.72 11.81 20.72
N ARG A 196 15.90 10.82 21.06
CA ARG A 196 16.35 9.46 21.35
C ARG A 196 16.97 8.81 20.12
N GLY A 197 18.28 8.60 20.17
CA GLY A 197 19.06 7.95 19.10
C GLY A 197 19.05 6.43 19.17
N GLU A 198 18.67 5.84 20.30
CA GLU A 198 18.79 4.40 20.60
C GLU A 198 17.42 3.74 20.83
N SER A 199 17.25 2.54 20.28
CA SER A 199 16.08 1.68 20.49
C SER A 199 16.17 0.95 21.84
N ILE A 200 15.06 0.41 22.33
CA ILE A 200 15.01 -0.40 23.56
C ILE A 200 15.99 -1.58 23.54
N PHE A 201 16.29 -2.12 22.35
CA PHE A 201 17.21 -3.23 22.10
C PHE A 201 18.70 -2.86 22.21
N GLU A 202 19.01 -1.57 22.18
CA GLU A 202 20.36 -1.03 22.41
C GLU A 202 20.46 -0.46 23.84
N LEU A 203 19.37 0.12 24.36
CA LEU A 203 19.25 0.65 25.72
C LEU A 203 19.16 -0.44 26.81
N ASP A 204 18.71 -1.65 26.47
CA ASP A 204 18.72 -2.81 27.37
C ASP A 204 19.38 -4.03 26.71
N LEU A 205 20.47 -4.51 27.31
CA LEU A 205 21.14 -5.74 26.88
C LEU A 205 20.23 -6.97 27.00
N ASN A 206 19.25 -6.93 27.92
CA ASN A 206 18.30 -8.03 28.14
C ASN A 206 17.08 -7.98 27.21
N ALA A 207 16.86 -6.90 26.45
CA ALA A 207 15.62 -6.71 25.69
C ALA A 207 15.36 -7.81 24.65
N HIS A 208 16.41 -8.36 24.03
CA HIS A 208 16.28 -9.47 23.08
C HIS A 208 15.83 -10.78 23.77
N GLU A 209 16.37 -11.08 24.95
CA GLU A 209 15.98 -12.27 25.73
C GLU A 209 14.55 -12.11 26.26
N GLU A 210 14.18 -10.92 26.73
CA GLU A 210 12.80 -10.64 27.17
C GLU A 210 11.79 -10.74 26.02
N PHE A 211 12.14 -10.23 24.82
CA PHE A 211 11.33 -10.37 23.62
C PHE A 211 11.14 -11.84 23.22
N GLU A 212 12.21 -12.63 23.09
CA GLU A 212 12.08 -14.05 22.71
C GLU A 212 11.31 -14.86 23.77
N ARG A 213 11.55 -14.58 25.06
CA ARG A 213 10.81 -15.21 26.17
C ARG A 213 9.33 -14.84 26.14
N GLY A 214 9.00 -13.57 25.90
CA GLY A 214 7.62 -13.11 25.75
C GLY A 214 6.94 -13.75 24.54
N PHE A 215 7.63 -13.78 23.41
CA PHE A 215 7.17 -14.40 22.17
C PHE A 215 6.90 -15.92 22.32
N GLU A 216 7.77 -16.69 22.96
CA GLU A 216 7.54 -18.13 23.20
C GLU A 216 6.45 -18.42 24.23
N LEU A 217 6.15 -17.50 25.15
CA LEU A 217 5.08 -17.68 26.15
C LEU A 217 3.71 -17.24 25.63
N GLU A 218 3.64 -16.11 24.94
CA GLU A 218 2.39 -15.43 24.56
C GLU A 218 2.05 -15.57 23.08
N GLY A 219 3.03 -15.90 22.24
CA GLY A 219 2.89 -15.95 20.78
C GLY A 219 2.73 -14.57 20.15
N SER A 220 2.39 -14.57 18.86
CA SER A 220 2.23 -13.38 18.04
C SER A 220 0.77 -12.93 17.94
N ASN A 221 0.56 -11.61 17.92
CA ASN A 221 -0.72 -11.00 17.56
C ASN A 221 -0.93 -10.87 16.04
N LEU A 222 0.12 -11.02 15.21
CA LEU A 222 0.01 -10.92 13.76
C LEU A 222 -0.83 -12.09 13.20
N SER A 223 -2.05 -11.80 12.76
CA SER A 223 -2.97 -12.82 12.21
C SER A 223 -2.68 -13.20 10.76
N GLY A 224 -1.92 -12.38 10.04
CA GLY A 224 -1.61 -12.62 8.64
C GLY A 224 -0.91 -11.45 7.97
N VAL A 225 -0.51 -11.64 6.72
CA VAL A 225 0.20 -10.66 5.89
C VAL A 225 -0.23 -10.69 4.43
N SER A 226 -0.11 -9.56 3.75
CA SER A 226 -0.12 -9.49 2.30
C SER A 226 1.28 -9.89 1.77
N ALA A 227 1.33 -10.87 0.88
CA ALA A 227 2.56 -11.59 0.50
C ALA A 227 2.57 -11.97 -0.98
N ARG A 228 3.72 -12.38 -1.52
CA ARG A 228 3.76 -13.11 -2.80
C ARG A 228 3.76 -14.61 -2.50
N CYS A 229 2.59 -15.21 -2.60
CA CYS A 229 2.37 -16.63 -2.40
C CYS A 229 1.38 -17.23 -3.40
N SER A 230 1.52 -18.53 -3.65
CA SER A 230 0.58 -19.35 -4.41
C SER A 230 0.56 -20.79 -3.86
N TRP A 231 -0.43 -21.57 -4.27
CA TRP A 231 -0.54 -22.99 -3.94
C TRP A 231 -1.03 -23.78 -5.15
N VAL A 232 -0.68 -25.07 -5.20
CA VAL A 232 -1.10 -26.03 -6.22
C VAL A 232 -1.43 -27.35 -5.54
N GLU A 233 -2.43 -28.07 -6.03
CA GLU A 233 -2.73 -29.44 -5.59
C GLU A 233 -1.62 -30.41 -6.03
N GLN A 234 -1.21 -31.30 -5.14
CA GLN A 234 -0.24 -32.35 -5.45
C GLN A 234 -0.94 -33.51 -6.16
N ASP A 235 -0.65 -33.71 -7.45
CA ASP A 235 -1.19 -34.81 -8.24
C ASP A 235 -0.61 -36.17 -7.73
N PRO A 236 -1.45 -37.13 -7.31
CA PRO A 236 -1.00 -38.46 -6.87
C PRO A 236 -0.20 -39.25 -7.93
N SER A 237 -0.31 -38.89 -9.21
CA SER A 237 0.35 -39.56 -10.32
C SER A 237 1.72 -38.98 -10.71
N HIS A 238 2.07 -37.77 -10.24
CA HIS A 238 3.38 -37.14 -10.49
C HIS A 238 4.25 -37.14 -9.22
N ILE A 239 4.79 -38.32 -8.89
CA ILE A 239 6.01 -38.39 -8.07
C ILE A 239 7.17 -37.94 -8.97
N ASP A 240 7.38 -36.62 -9.05
CA ASP A 240 8.56 -36.06 -9.71
C ASP A 240 9.81 -36.39 -8.88
N ILE A 241 10.40 -37.55 -9.19
CA ILE A 241 11.70 -37.99 -8.66
C ILE A 241 12.79 -37.08 -9.24
N MET A 242 12.91 -35.88 -8.69
CA MET A 242 14.06 -34.98 -8.85
C MET A 242 15.29 -35.47 -8.06
N HIS A 243 15.51 -36.79 -8.01
CA HIS A 243 16.78 -37.43 -7.65
C HIS A 243 16.80 -38.89 -8.13
N LEU A 244 17.17 -39.09 -9.40
CA LEU A 244 18.06 -40.17 -9.89
C LEU A 244 18.01 -40.26 -11.43
N LYS A 245 18.83 -39.45 -12.09
CA LYS A 245 19.39 -39.80 -13.40
C LYS A 245 20.74 -39.13 -13.59
N ASP A 246 21.74 -39.73 -12.93
CA ASP A 246 23.06 -39.76 -13.54
C ASP A 246 22.94 -40.37 -14.95
N LYS A 247 23.76 -39.86 -15.87
CA LYS A 247 23.74 -40.32 -17.27
C LYS A 247 24.09 -41.81 -17.34
N ASN A 248 23.32 -42.55 -18.14
CA ASN A 248 23.82 -43.54 -19.11
C ASN A 248 22.67 -43.99 -20.04
N ASP A 249 22.73 -43.50 -21.28
CA ASP A 249 22.47 -44.13 -22.58
C ASP A 249 21.22 -44.99 -22.94
N CYS A 250 20.97 -44.98 -24.25
CA CYS A 250 20.18 -45.91 -25.09
C CYS A 250 18.65 -45.77 -25.21
N ASP A 251 18.23 -45.11 -26.29
CA ASP A 251 17.27 -45.54 -27.32
C ASP A 251 16.11 -46.51 -26.95
N ASN A 252 14.85 -46.06 -27.08
CA ASN A 252 14.06 -46.34 -28.30
C ASN A 252 12.62 -45.76 -28.34
N ASN A 253 12.18 -45.55 -29.57
CA ASN A 253 10.86 -45.15 -30.06
C ASN A 253 9.64 -45.91 -29.47
N GLN A 254 8.52 -45.22 -29.20
CA GLN A 254 7.31 -45.22 -30.06
C GLN A 254 6.12 -44.39 -29.50
N SER A 255 5.19 -44.03 -30.38
CA SER A 255 3.98 -43.23 -30.18
C SER A 255 2.78 -44.02 -29.60
N THR A 256 1.69 -43.34 -29.16
CA THR A 256 0.34 -43.38 -29.81
C THR A 256 -0.74 -42.55 -29.05
N GLN A 257 -1.63 -41.97 -29.85
CA GLN A 257 -2.83 -41.12 -29.65
C GLN A 257 -3.76 -41.26 -28.42
N GLU A 258 -4.21 -40.09 -27.97
CA GLU A 258 -5.60 -39.61 -27.71
C GLU A 258 -6.78 -40.60 -27.56
N LYS A 259 -7.65 -40.32 -26.57
CA LYS A 259 -9.12 -40.32 -26.77
C LYS A 259 -9.90 -39.59 -25.67
N THR A 260 -10.60 -38.52 -26.06
CA THR A 260 -11.60 -37.77 -25.26
C THR A 260 -12.97 -38.47 -25.34
N LEU A 261 -13.79 -38.43 -24.30
CA LEU A 261 -15.26 -38.64 -24.40
C LEU A 261 -16.03 -37.89 -23.29
N HIS A 262 -17.31 -37.62 -23.56
CA HIS A 262 -18.10 -36.53 -22.95
C HIS A 262 -19.31 -37.04 -22.11
N VAL A 263 -19.67 -36.25 -21.07
CA VAL A 263 -21.04 -35.80 -20.72
C VAL A 263 -22.10 -36.82 -20.21
N ASN A 264 -22.52 -36.67 -18.94
CA ASN A 264 -23.87 -36.16 -18.59
C ASN A 264 -24.13 -36.07 -17.06
N SER A 265 -24.94 -35.07 -16.67
CA SER A 265 -25.70 -34.97 -15.40
C SER A 265 -27.20 -34.81 -15.77
N PRO A 266 -28.22 -34.93 -14.87
CA PRO A 266 -28.59 -33.76 -14.04
C PRO A 266 -29.48 -34.02 -12.76
N MET A 267 -29.87 -32.91 -12.09
CA MET A 267 -31.08 -32.71 -11.21
C MET A 267 -31.18 -33.44 -9.84
N GLN A 268 -31.92 -32.96 -8.82
CA GLN A 268 -32.28 -31.62 -8.29
C GLN A 268 -33.20 -31.83 -7.05
N LYS A 269 -33.06 -31.10 -5.92
CA LYS A 269 -34.19 -30.74 -5.02
C LYS A 269 -33.84 -29.75 -3.88
N SER A 270 -34.89 -29.03 -3.46
CA SER A 270 -35.02 -27.92 -2.50
C SER A 270 -35.64 -28.41 -1.15
N LEU A 271 -35.88 -27.68 -0.04
CA LEU A 271 -35.65 -26.30 0.47
C LEU A 271 -35.99 -26.29 2.01
N GLN A 272 -35.84 -25.14 2.71
CA GLN A 272 -36.28 -24.82 4.10
C GLN A 272 -35.43 -25.42 5.26
N GLY A 273 -35.17 -24.75 6.40
CA GLY A 273 -35.41 -23.34 6.78
C GLY A 273 -35.64 -23.15 8.30
N GLY A 274 -34.86 -22.30 8.99
CA GLY A 274 -35.08 -21.96 10.41
C GLY A 274 -33.95 -21.13 11.07
N ASN A 275 -34.28 -19.98 11.64
CA ASN A 275 -33.37 -19.09 12.40
C ASN A 275 -33.39 -19.41 13.91
N PHE A 276 -32.33 -19.08 14.67
CA PHE A 276 -32.43 -18.29 15.92
C PHE A 276 -31.06 -17.87 16.51
N ASP A 277 -30.87 -16.54 16.64
CA ASP A 277 -30.09 -15.72 17.58
C ASP A 277 -28.61 -15.95 18.02
N GLN A 278 -28.04 -14.81 18.44
CA GLN A 278 -26.61 -14.52 18.62
C GLN A 278 -26.21 -14.41 20.09
N ASN A 279 -24.92 -14.57 20.39
CA ASN A 279 -24.26 -13.88 21.51
C ASN A 279 -22.81 -13.52 21.15
N ARG A 280 -22.33 -12.37 21.65
CA ARG A 280 -21.18 -11.64 21.10
C ARG A 280 -20.11 -11.39 22.17
N ALA A 281 -18.86 -11.73 21.86
CA ALA A 281 -17.67 -11.24 22.56
C ALA A 281 -16.71 -10.64 21.52
N SER A 282 -16.08 -9.51 21.85
CA SER A 282 -15.41 -8.66 20.87
C SER A 282 -13.89 -8.87 20.85
N SER A 283 -13.37 -9.24 19.68
CA SER A 283 -11.94 -9.20 19.35
C SER A 283 -11.82 -8.77 17.89
N THR A 284 -10.72 -8.11 17.53
CA THR A 284 -10.48 -7.52 16.19
C THR A 284 -10.28 -8.59 15.12
N ASN A 285 -11.39 -9.17 14.68
CA ASN A 285 -11.43 -10.13 13.57
C ASN A 285 -11.29 -9.40 12.23
N PHE A 286 -10.34 -9.83 11.40
CA PHE A 286 -10.37 -9.60 9.96
C PHE A 286 -11.56 -10.39 9.37
N LYS A 287 -12.76 -9.79 9.43
CA LYS A 287 -13.99 -10.38 8.91
C LYS A 287 -14.24 -9.87 7.49
N MET A 288 -14.00 -10.72 6.50
CA MET A 288 -14.26 -10.46 5.09
C MET A 288 -15.74 -10.67 4.77
N ASP A 289 -16.62 -9.76 5.22
CA ASP A 289 -18.07 -9.85 4.98
C ASP A 289 -18.74 -8.45 5.00
N GLU A 290 -18.57 -7.66 3.92
CA GLU A 290 -19.58 -6.65 3.52
C GLU A 290 -19.42 -6.14 2.06
N ILE A 291 -19.57 -7.03 1.08
CA ILE A 291 -19.98 -6.65 -0.30
C ILE A 291 -21.13 -7.56 -0.75
N ARG A 292 -22.32 -7.32 -0.20
CA ARG A 292 -23.59 -7.90 -0.70
C ARG A 292 -24.74 -6.91 -0.66
N SER A 293 -24.71 -5.91 -1.55
CA SER A 293 -25.92 -5.22 -1.97
C SER A 293 -25.88 -4.83 -3.46
N SER A 294 -26.73 -5.50 -4.23
CA SER A 294 -27.29 -5.07 -5.54
C SER A 294 -26.33 -4.62 -6.67
N SER A 295 -25.91 -5.55 -7.52
CA SER A 295 -26.21 -5.55 -8.98
C SER A 295 -25.49 -6.70 -9.72
N GLY A 296 -26.00 -7.12 -10.89
CA GLY A 296 -25.23 -7.94 -11.84
C GLY A 296 -25.29 -9.47 -11.67
N LEU A 297 -26.37 -10.09 -12.15
CA LEU A 297 -26.52 -11.54 -12.26
C LEU A 297 -25.57 -12.14 -13.33
N LEU A 298 -24.37 -12.63 -12.96
CA LEU A 298 -23.64 -13.73 -13.66
C LEU A 298 -22.30 -14.18 -13.06
N GLU A 299 -21.79 -13.58 -11.97
CA GLU A 299 -20.43 -13.87 -11.50
C GLU A 299 -20.35 -15.01 -10.46
N SER A 300 -19.52 -16.03 -10.77
CA SER A 300 -18.86 -16.98 -9.86
C SER A 300 -19.70 -18.01 -9.06
N THR A 301 -20.16 -19.08 -9.74
CA THR A 301 -20.50 -20.36 -9.08
C THR A 301 -19.31 -21.06 -8.41
N GLU A 302 -18.07 -20.67 -8.72
CA GLU A 302 -16.85 -21.32 -8.21
C GLU A 302 -16.47 -20.91 -6.77
N LEU A 303 -16.86 -19.72 -6.30
CA LEU A 303 -16.60 -19.26 -4.92
C LEU A 303 -17.36 -20.05 -3.85
N LEU A 304 -18.32 -20.89 -4.26
CA LEU A 304 -19.08 -21.80 -3.39
C LEU A 304 -18.54 -23.24 -3.42
N ASN A 305 -17.58 -23.55 -4.29
CA ASN A 305 -17.10 -24.92 -4.45
C ASN A 305 -16.00 -25.22 -3.44
N ILE A 306 -16.32 -26.07 -2.46
CA ILE A 306 -15.38 -26.57 -1.45
C ILE A 306 -14.71 -27.83 -1.99
N LYS A 307 -13.40 -27.75 -2.22
CA LYS A 307 -12.57 -28.85 -2.69
C LYS A 307 -11.67 -29.36 -1.56
N LYS A 308 -11.84 -30.63 -1.20
CA LYS A 308 -10.93 -31.39 -0.34
C LYS A 308 -9.75 -31.87 -1.18
N LEU A 309 -8.52 -31.66 -0.71
CA LEU A 309 -7.28 -31.96 -1.43
C LEU A 309 -6.53 -33.08 -0.70
N GLU A 310 -5.90 -33.99 -1.44
CA GLU A 310 -5.06 -35.02 -0.83
C GLU A 310 -3.68 -34.49 -0.41
N GLY A 311 -3.14 -33.51 -1.14
CA GLY A 311 -1.83 -32.95 -0.90
C GLY A 311 -1.66 -31.59 -1.57
N VAL A 312 -0.72 -30.79 -1.09
CA VAL A 312 -0.51 -29.41 -1.55
C VAL A 312 0.97 -29.02 -1.64
N HIS A 313 1.28 -28.29 -2.71
CA HIS A 313 2.52 -27.55 -2.88
C HIS A 313 2.27 -26.07 -2.61
N LEU A 314 3.01 -25.49 -1.66
CA LEU A 314 2.94 -24.06 -1.33
C LEU A 314 4.19 -23.36 -1.86
N VAL A 315 4.03 -22.19 -2.47
CA VAL A 315 5.15 -21.39 -2.99
C VAL A 315 5.11 -20.00 -2.37
N PHE A 316 6.25 -19.56 -1.85
CA PHE A 316 6.44 -18.26 -1.21
C PHE A 316 7.66 -17.56 -1.79
N ASN A 317 7.61 -16.23 -1.94
CA ASN A 317 8.85 -15.46 -2.09
C ASN A 317 9.66 -15.49 -0.78
N LEU A 318 10.96 -15.14 -0.85
CA LEU A 318 11.84 -15.07 0.32
C LEU A 318 11.25 -14.28 1.51
N GLU A 319 10.62 -13.14 1.25
CA GLU A 319 9.99 -12.28 2.26
C GLU A 319 8.87 -13.01 3.01
N ALA A 320 7.89 -13.58 2.32
CA ALA A 320 6.82 -14.34 2.94
C ALA A 320 7.33 -15.64 3.59
N GLY A 321 8.32 -16.30 2.98
CA GLY A 321 9.01 -17.46 3.54
C GLY A 321 9.68 -17.15 4.89
N SER A 322 10.29 -15.98 5.03
CA SER A 322 10.92 -15.54 6.29
C SER A 322 9.94 -15.37 7.47
N LEU A 323 8.63 -15.32 7.20
CA LEU A 323 7.58 -15.23 8.21
C LEU A 323 7.01 -16.61 8.63
N LEU A 324 7.38 -17.69 7.95
CA LEU A 324 6.96 -19.05 8.33
C LEU A 324 7.39 -19.45 9.76
N PRO A 325 8.60 -19.09 10.27
CA PRO A 325 8.95 -19.30 11.67
C PRO A 325 7.95 -18.63 12.63
N LEU A 326 7.51 -17.40 12.34
CA LEU A 326 6.52 -16.68 13.15
C LEU A 326 5.15 -17.32 13.06
N ALA A 327 4.71 -17.67 11.84
CA ALA A 327 3.42 -18.32 11.60
C ALA A 327 3.31 -19.67 12.33
N ILE A 328 4.41 -20.43 12.45
CA ILE A 328 4.40 -21.70 13.17
C ILE A 328 4.66 -21.50 14.68
N ARG A 329 5.79 -20.91 15.08
CA ARG A 329 6.16 -20.74 16.50
C ARG A 329 5.17 -19.85 17.24
N GLY A 330 4.89 -18.65 16.71
CA GLY A 330 4.09 -17.64 17.40
C GLY A 330 2.58 -17.76 17.20
N ARG A 331 2.09 -18.54 16.24
CA ARG A 331 0.63 -18.63 15.95
C ARG A 331 0.09 -20.04 16.06
N VAL A 332 0.53 -20.95 15.19
CA VAL A 332 0.00 -22.33 15.18
C VAL A 332 0.25 -23.03 16.52
N ARG A 333 1.47 -22.98 17.06
CA ARG A 333 1.79 -23.59 18.38
C ARG A 333 1.06 -22.94 19.57
N HIS A 334 0.48 -21.75 19.41
CA HIS A 334 -0.37 -21.08 20.41
C HIS A 334 -1.88 -21.28 20.12
N GLY A 335 -2.24 -22.24 19.27
CA GLY A 335 -3.64 -22.55 18.97
C GLY A 335 -4.35 -21.53 18.08
N ARG A 336 -3.59 -20.76 17.27
CA ARG A 336 -4.09 -19.65 16.44
C ARG A 336 -3.89 -19.95 14.95
N HIS A 337 -4.62 -19.24 14.09
CA HIS A 337 -4.39 -19.28 12.63
C HIS A 337 -3.35 -18.24 12.18
N PHE A 338 -2.80 -18.40 10.98
CA PHE A 338 -2.05 -17.37 10.26
C PHE A 338 -2.35 -17.38 8.76
N THR A 339 -2.65 -16.23 8.17
CA THR A 339 -3.05 -16.11 6.76
C THR A 339 -2.04 -15.33 5.92
N PHE A 340 -1.57 -15.94 4.83
CA PHE A 340 -0.90 -15.24 3.74
C PHE A 340 -1.93 -14.91 2.65
N LYS A 341 -2.16 -13.62 2.37
CA LYS A 341 -3.00 -13.16 1.24
C LYS A 341 -2.10 -12.75 0.09
N SER A 342 -2.36 -13.24 -1.12
CA SER A 342 -1.55 -12.89 -2.29
C SER A 342 -1.75 -11.43 -2.70
N VAL A 343 -0.66 -10.74 -3.04
CA VAL A 343 -0.71 -9.39 -3.65
C VAL A 343 -0.94 -9.43 -5.17
N LEU A 344 -0.92 -10.62 -5.78
CA LEU A 344 -1.03 -10.80 -7.24
C LEU A 344 -2.43 -11.26 -7.70
N GLY A 345 -3.35 -11.54 -6.76
CA GLY A 345 -4.71 -12.00 -7.03
C GLY A 345 -5.41 -12.50 -5.77
N GLU A 346 -6.59 -13.10 -5.92
CA GLU A 346 -7.47 -13.50 -4.80
C GLU A 346 -7.01 -14.76 -4.03
N THR A 347 -5.79 -15.25 -4.26
CA THR A 347 -5.25 -16.42 -3.55
C THR A 347 -4.98 -16.10 -2.08
N ALA A 348 -5.43 -16.97 -1.18
CA ALA A 348 -5.10 -16.91 0.23
C ALA A 348 -4.72 -18.29 0.77
N ILE A 349 -3.75 -18.37 1.66
CA ILE A 349 -3.29 -19.59 2.33
C ILE A 349 -3.39 -19.35 3.83
N THR A 350 -4.24 -20.10 4.52
CA THR A 350 -4.41 -20.01 5.99
C THR A 350 -3.93 -21.28 6.66
N LEU A 351 -2.87 -21.14 7.47
CA LEU A 351 -2.40 -22.17 8.37
C LEU A 351 -3.26 -22.16 9.63
N VAL A 352 -3.69 -23.33 10.09
CA VAL A 352 -4.72 -23.53 11.11
C VAL A 352 -4.21 -24.52 12.16
N ALA A 353 -4.32 -24.17 13.44
CA ALA A 353 -4.06 -25.09 14.55
C ALA A 353 -5.33 -25.87 14.95
N ASN A 354 -5.17 -27.05 15.55
CA ASN A 354 -6.28 -27.94 15.95
C ASN A 354 -7.35 -27.29 16.85
N THR A 355 -7.03 -26.23 17.58
CA THR A 355 -7.97 -25.53 18.47
C THR A 355 -8.79 -24.44 17.79
N VAL A 356 -8.53 -24.12 16.52
CA VAL A 356 -9.25 -23.06 15.79
C VAL A 356 -10.60 -23.59 15.31
N THR A 357 -11.69 -22.97 15.76
CA THR A 357 -13.06 -23.36 15.41
C THR A 357 -13.57 -22.63 14.15
N GLY A 358 -14.54 -23.23 13.44
CA GLY A 358 -15.18 -22.62 12.27
C GLY A 358 -14.37 -22.77 10.97
N THR A 359 -13.45 -23.74 10.95
CA THR A 359 -12.58 -24.07 9.83
C THR A 359 -13.29 -25.00 8.83
N LEU A 360 -12.77 -25.03 7.60
CA LEU A 360 -13.18 -26.01 6.59
C LEU A 360 -12.36 -27.31 6.65
N VAL A 361 -11.21 -27.25 7.33
CA VAL A 361 -10.30 -28.39 7.56
C VAL A 361 -10.62 -29.12 8.87
N ASP A 362 -10.39 -30.43 8.84
CA ASP A 362 -10.51 -31.35 9.98
C ASP A 362 -9.37 -32.40 9.93
N SER A 363 -9.33 -33.33 10.89
CA SER A 363 -8.26 -34.34 10.97
C SER A 363 -8.30 -35.42 9.87
N GLU A 364 -9.43 -35.58 9.18
CA GLU A 364 -9.58 -36.47 8.02
C GLU A 364 -9.27 -35.71 6.71
N HIS A 365 -9.53 -34.41 6.68
CA HIS A 365 -9.36 -33.51 5.54
C HIS A 365 -8.49 -32.30 5.94
N PRO A 366 -7.17 -32.48 6.08
CA PRO A 366 -6.28 -31.42 6.54
C PRO A 366 -6.09 -30.30 5.51
N TYR A 367 -6.43 -30.52 4.24
CA TYR A 367 -6.27 -29.55 3.15
C TYR A 367 -7.62 -29.33 2.44
N VAL A 368 -8.16 -28.12 2.58
CA VAL A 368 -9.46 -27.76 1.98
C VAL A 368 -9.39 -26.36 1.37
N ALA A 369 -9.75 -26.25 0.11
CA ALA A 369 -9.84 -24.99 -0.62
C ALA A 369 -11.30 -24.61 -0.91
N GLN A 370 -11.64 -23.34 -0.71
CA GLN A 370 -12.89 -22.74 -1.21
C GLN A 370 -12.53 -21.68 -2.24
N GLY A 371 -12.73 -21.99 -3.52
CA GLY A 371 -12.17 -21.19 -4.61
C GLY A 371 -10.64 -21.06 -4.49
N SER A 372 -10.15 -19.82 -4.43
CA SER A 372 -8.72 -19.48 -4.30
C SER A 372 -8.19 -19.47 -2.85
N TRP A 373 -9.06 -19.64 -1.84
CA TRP A 373 -8.69 -19.65 -0.43
C TRP A 373 -8.45 -21.08 0.06
N LEU A 374 -7.19 -21.41 0.33
CA LEU A 374 -6.76 -22.67 0.92
C LEU A 374 -6.65 -22.55 2.45
N GLN A 375 -7.25 -23.49 3.17
CA GLN A 375 -7.02 -23.75 4.58
C GLN A 375 -6.20 -25.03 4.75
N ILE A 376 -5.30 -25.02 5.73
CA ILE A 376 -4.33 -26.10 6.01
C ILE A 376 -4.30 -26.36 7.52
N LEU A 377 -4.75 -27.53 7.95
CA LEU A 377 -4.59 -27.99 9.33
C LEU A 377 -3.14 -28.42 9.56
N ILE A 378 -2.46 -27.75 10.49
CA ILE A 378 -1.13 -28.11 10.96
C ILE A 378 -1.29 -28.71 12.35
N THR A 379 -1.09 -30.02 12.45
CA THR A 379 -1.17 -30.76 13.72
C THR A 379 0.03 -30.47 14.62
N ASP A 380 -0.10 -30.64 15.93
CA ASP A 380 0.93 -30.25 16.91
C ASP A 380 2.30 -30.91 16.65
N ASP A 381 2.31 -32.17 16.21
CA ASP A 381 3.50 -32.91 15.78
C ASP A 381 4.16 -32.28 14.55
N LEU A 382 3.37 -31.85 13.56
CA LEU A 382 3.87 -31.16 12.37
C LEU A 382 4.33 -29.74 12.69
N ALA A 383 3.62 -29.02 13.56
CA ALA A 383 4.00 -27.69 14.02
C ALA A 383 5.34 -27.71 14.77
N GLN A 384 5.59 -28.74 15.58
CA GLN A 384 6.84 -28.91 16.31
C GLN A 384 8.03 -29.19 15.37
N ASP A 385 7.85 -30.04 14.36
CA ASP A 385 8.89 -30.33 13.37
C ASP A 385 9.13 -29.13 12.42
N MET A 386 8.07 -28.46 11.97
CA MET A 386 8.16 -27.21 11.20
C MET A 386 8.90 -26.10 11.97
N ALA A 387 8.69 -25.96 13.28
CA ALA A 387 9.36 -24.95 14.09
C ALA A 387 10.89 -25.13 14.12
N VAL A 388 11.36 -26.38 14.15
CA VAL A 388 12.79 -26.72 14.04
C VAL A 388 13.27 -26.54 12.60
N THR A 389 12.55 -27.12 11.64
CA THR A 389 12.91 -27.12 10.21
C THR A 389 13.00 -25.70 9.62
N PHE A 390 12.09 -24.80 10.00
CA PHE A 390 12.10 -23.41 9.54
C PHE A 390 13.10 -22.50 10.27
N GLN A 391 13.84 -22.97 11.29
CA GLN A 391 14.85 -22.16 11.99
C GLN A 391 15.91 -21.58 11.02
N VAL A 392 16.21 -22.30 9.93
CA VAL A 392 17.11 -21.83 8.85
C VAL A 392 16.61 -20.55 8.14
N LEU A 393 15.30 -20.29 8.14
CA LEU A 393 14.68 -19.12 7.51
C LEU A 393 14.81 -17.84 8.37
N ALA A 394 15.22 -17.97 9.65
CA ALA A 394 15.45 -16.83 10.54
C ALA A 394 16.70 -16.01 10.17
N SER A 395 17.54 -16.50 9.25
CA SER A 395 18.72 -15.79 8.73
C SER A 395 18.72 -15.74 7.19
N PRO A 396 17.87 -14.91 6.56
CA PRO A 396 17.67 -14.91 5.11
C PRO A 396 18.93 -14.63 4.28
N GLU A 397 19.87 -13.85 4.82
CA GLU A 397 21.10 -13.42 4.13
C GLU A 397 22.07 -14.58 3.82
N ALA A 398 21.98 -15.68 4.58
CA ALA A 398 22.82 -16.87 4.39
C ALA A 398 22.14 -17.97 3.55
N LEU A 399 20.93 -17.73 3.04
CA LEU A 399 20.09 -18.77 2.46
C LEU A 399 20.35 -18.97 0.96
N SER A 400 20.74 -20.19 0.56
CA SER A 400 20.71 -20.59 -0.86
C SER A 400 19.28 -20.87 -1.32
N LEU A 401 18.89 -20.28 -2.44
CA LEU A 401 17.55 -20.38 -3.04
C LEU A 401 17.63 -21.07 -4.42
N PRO A 402 16.59 -21.83 -4.85
CA PRO A 402 15.37 -22.13 -4.11
C PRO A 402 15.63 -23.08 -2.94
N LYS A 403 14.85 -22.92 -1.86
CA LYS A 403 14.90 -23.78 -0.69
C LYS A 403 13.56 -24.51 -0.57
N THR A 404 13.64 -25.84 -0.53
CA THR A 404 12.47 -26.72 -0.50
C THR A 404 12.39 -27.45 0.84
N PHE A 405 11.19 -27.55 1.37
CA PHE A 405 10.83 -28.36 2.54
C PHE A 405 9.73 -29.33 2.12
N SER A 406 9.75 -30.57 2.60
CA SER A 406 8.76 -31.58 2.21
C SER A 406 8.49 -32.56 3.34
N TRP A 407 7.22 -32.88 3.52
CA TRP A 407 6.68 -33.87 4.46
C TRP A 407 5.88 -34.90 3.66
N PRO A 408 6.53 -35.95 3.10
CA PRO A 408 5.88 -36.91 2.23
C PRO A 408 4.70 -37.62 2.88
N ASP A 409 4.84 -38.03 4.14
CA ASP A 409 3.80 -38.70 4.92
C ASP A 409 2.57 -37.81 5.19
N LYS A 410 2.74 -36.48 5.08
CA LYS A 410 1.67 -35.50 5.18
C LYS A 410 1.22 -34.98 3.80
N LYS A 411 1.84 -35.39 2.68
CA LYS A 411 1.60 -34.86 1.33
C LYS A 411 1.66 -33.32 1.25
N LEU A 412 2.65 -32.73 1.93
CA LEU A 412 2.86 -31.28 1.98
C LEU A 412 4.27 -30.94 1.54
N SER A 413 4.42 -29.99 0.61
CA SER A 413 5.73 -29.43 0.27
C SER A 413 5.68 -27.91 0.16
N LEU A 414 6.76 -27.25 0.54
CA LEU A 414 6.88 -25.80 0.58
C LEU A 414 8.16 -25.36 -0.13
N PHE A 415 8.02 -24.45 -1.08
CA PHE A 415 9.11 -23.83 -1.83
C PHE A 415 9.23 -22.37 -1.42
N THR A 416 10.40 -21.96 -0.92
CA THR A 416 10.76 -20.55 -0.83
C THR A 416 11.73 -20.22 -1.94
N GLU A 417 11.39 -19.24 -2.76
CA GLU A 417 12.10 -18.91 -3.99
C GLU A 417 12.59 -17.45 -4.00
N TYR A 418 13.78 -17.24 -4.56
CA TYR A 418 14.12 -15.92 -5.09
C TYR A 418 13.41 -15.77 -6.44
N THR A 419 12.80 -14.61 -6.70
CA THR A 419 11.90 -14.40 -7.84
C THR A 419 12.59 -14.48 -9.22
N ASP A 420 12.80 -15.70 -9.71
CA ASP A 420 13.30 -16.01 -11.05
C ASP A 420 12.51 -17.14 -11.77
N LEU A 421 11.73 -17.94 -11.03
CA LEU A 421 10.97 -19.07 -11.59
C LEU A 421 9.74 -18.67 -12.43
N LEU A 422 9.34 -17.38 -12.39
CA LEU A 422 8.41 -16.78 -13.37
C LEU A 422 8.90 -16.81 -14.82
N LYS A 423 10.18 -17.14 -15.09
CA LYS A 423 10.69 -17.35 -16.46
C LYS A 423 10.40 -18.73 -17.02
N LYS A 424 10.29 -19.75 -16.16
CA LYS A 424 10.30 -21.17 -16.61
C LYS A 424 8.92 -21.65 -17.08
N SER A 425 7.84 -21.11 -16.52
CA SER A 425 6.46 -21.40 -16.92
C SER A 425 6.01 -20.66 -18.20
N THR A 426 6.85 -19.79 -18.78
CA THR A 426 6.58 -19.12 -20.07
C THR A 426 7.24 -19.79 -21.29
N GLU A 427 8.11 -20.79 -21.09
CA GLU A 427 8.86 -21.46 -22.18
C GLU A 427 8.28 -22.83 -22.53
N THR A 428 6.98 -22.92 -22.87
CA THR A 428 6.40 -24.18 -23.41
C THR A 428 5.28 -23.97 -24.45
N THR A 429 5.52 -23.13 -25.47
CA THR A 429 4.84 -23.26 -26.78
C THR A 429 5.65 -22.58 -27.89
N LEU A 430 6.53 -23.34 -28.55
CA LEU A 430 7.05 -23.02 -29.89
C LEU A 430 7.21 -24.31 -30.71
N PRO A 431 6.25 -24.64 -31.59
CA PRO A 431 6.52 -25.54 -32.71
C PRO A 431 7.50 -24.86 -33.67
N GLN A 432 8.55 -25.59 -34.06
CA GLN A 432 9.45 -25.14 -35.13
C GLN A 432 8.71 -25.12 -36.47
N ASP A 433 9.07 -24.17 -37.34
CA ASP A 433 9.30 -24.61 -38.71
C ASP A 433 10.51 -23.94 -39.38
N LYS A 434 11.07 -24.76 -40.26
CA LYS A 434 12.21 -24.65 -41.17
C LYS A 434 12.20 -23.35 -42.00
N ALA A 435 13.27 -22.91 -42.64
CA ALA A 435 14.73 -23.15 -42.57
C ALA A 435 15.38 -22.23 -43.62
N MET A 436 16.67 -21.93 -43.52
CA MET A 436 17.65 -22.26 -44.58
C MET A 436 19.05 -21.70 -44.30
N LYS A 437 19.98 -22.66 -44.23
CA LYS A 437 21.37 -22.63 -44.74
C LYS A 437 22.36 -21.64 -44.09
N GLN A 438 23.32 -22.15 -43.31
CA GLN A 438 24.51 -22.95 -43.72
C GLN A 438 25.67 -21.98 -44.02
N ASN A 439 26.55 -21.76 -43.03
CA ASN A 439 27.90 -22.35 -42.92
C ASN A 439 28.96 -21.47 -43.64
N ASP A 440 30.20 -21.32 -43.20
CA ASP A 440 30.92 -21.96 -42.08
C ASP A 440 32.05 -21.04 -41.54
N ILE A 441 32.45 -21.27 -40.29
CA ILE A 441 33.83 -21.30 -39.71
C ILE A 441 34.83 -20.25 -40.29
N ILE A 442 35.43 -19.33 -39.52
CA ILE A 442 36.59 -19.54 -38.61
C ILE A 442 36.74 -18.35 -37.63
N LYS A 443 37.05 -18.62 -36.36
CA LYS A 443 37.78 -17.73 -35.40
C LYS A 443 39.20 -18.31 -35.21
N PRO A 444 40.22 -17.63 -34.63
CA PRO A 444 40.23 -16.33 -33.93
C PRO A 444 41.42 -15.40 -34.32
N PHE A 445 41.53 -14.24 -33.65
CA PHE A 445 42.73 -13.68 -32.97
C PHE A 445 42.73 -12.13 -32.92
N ALA A 446 43.04 -11.60 -31.74
CA ALA A 446 43.61 -10.27 -31.50
C ALA A 446 45.15 -10.45 -31.30
N PRO A 447 46.02 -9.42 -31.14
CA PRO A 447 45.71 -8.02 -30.82
C PRO A 447 46.59 -6.92 -31.49
N ILE A 448 46.25 -5.65 -31.19
CA ILE A 448 47.11 -4.44 -31.05
C ILE A 448 48.20 -4.16 -32.12
N THR A 449 48.18 -2.95 -32.73
CA THR A 449 49.23 -1.91 -32.61
C THR A 449 48.81 -0.58 -33.28
N LEU A 450 49.25 0.54 -32.71
CA LEU A 450 49.07 1.92 -33.19
C LEU A 450 49.75 2.20 -34.55
N GLN A 451 49.13 3.01 -35.42
CA GLN A 451 49.60 4.37 -35.80
C GLN A 451 48.84 4.96 -37.02
N SER A 452 48.51 6.25 -36.91
CA SER A 452 48.09 7.19 -37.97
C SER A 452 49.33 7.78 -38.70
N PRO A 453 49.25 8.68 -39.73
CA PRO A 453 48.10 9.39 -40.31
C PRO A 453 48.10 9.50 -41.87
N THR A 454 47.38 10.50 -42.43
CA THR A 454 47.50 11.13 -43.79
C THR A 454 46.79 10.50 -45.02
N SER A 455 45.50 10.86 -45.21
CA SER A 455 44.94 11.86 -46.17
C SER A 455 45.72 12.26 -47.46
N PRO A 456 45.11 12.96 -48.47
CA PRO A 456 43.69 13.03 -48.91
C PRO A 456 43.47 13.09 -50.47
N SER A 457 42.21 12.94 -50.92
CA SER A 457 41.63 13.74 -52.04
C SER A 457 40.09 13.74 -51.88
N VAL A 458 39.31 14.82 -51.89
CA VAL A 458 39.31 16.12 -52.60
C VAL A 458 39.00 15.98 -54.09
N LYS A 459 37.75 16.23 -54.51
CA LYS A 459 37.44 17.06 -55.69
C LYS A 459 36.02 17.69 -55.74
N TYR A 460 35.98 19.01 -55.47
CA TYR A 460 35.18 20.08 -56.14
C TYR A 460 33.63 20.13 -56.00
N ARG A 461 32.96 21.30 -55.94
CA ARG A 461 33.32 22.67 -55.45
C ARG A 461 32.10 23.63 -55.61
N ASN A 462 31.86 24.49 -54.61
CA ASN A 462 31.57 25.96 -54.74
C ASN A 462 30.28 26.46 -55.49
N LEU A 463 29.70 27.65 -55.22
CA LEU A 463 30.14 28.82 -54.43
C LEU A 463 28.98 29.83 -54.11
N ARG A 464 29.28 30.81 -53.24
CA ARG A 464 28.62 32.11 -52.92
C ARG A 464 27.47 32.04 -51.91
N ASN A 465 27.60 32.55 -50.69
CA ASN A 465 27.95 33.90 -50.15
C ASN A 465 26.73 34.83 -50.02
N MET A 466 26.49 35.32 -48.79
CA MET A 466 26.53 36.76 -48.47
C MET A 466 26.82 36.97 -46.97
N SER A 467 27.63 38.00 -46.67
CA SER A 467 27.91 38.61 -45.36
C SER A 467 26.77 39.60 -44.97
N CYS A 468 26.71 40.38 -43.88
CA CYS A 468 27.61 41.07 -42.93
C CYS A 468 26.82 41.32 -41.60
N HIS A 469 27.25 41.96 -40.49
CA HIS A 469 28.51 42.44 -39.86
C HIS A 469 28.31 42.15 -38.33
N SER A 470 29.28 42.01 -37.42
CA SER A 470 30.52 42.73 -37.08
C SER A 470 30.35 43.96 -36.15
N ASP A 471 31.36 44.13 -35.29
CA ASP A 471 31.81 45.37 -34.63
C ASP A 471 31.10 45.78 -33.31
N TYR A 472 31.80 46.17 -32.23
CA TYR A 472 33.26 46.30 -32.00
C TYR A 472 33.61 46.48 -30.50
N LEU A 473 34.79 45.98 -30.06
CA LEU A 473 35.68 46.51 -28.98
C LEU A 473 35.14 46.47 -27.51
N ASN A 474 35.94 46.37 -26.42
CA ASN A 474 37.39 46.20 -26.24
C ASN A 474 37.77 45.77 -24.79
N VAL A 475 38.79 44.90 -24.64
CA VAL A 475 40.04 45.06 -23.80
C VAL A 475 39.88 45.27 -22.26
N VAL A 476 40.47 44.49 -21.33
CA VAL A 476 41.90 44.13 -21.11
C VAL A 476 42.08 42.75 -20.41
N ASP A 477 42.92 41.93 -21.03
CA ASP A 477 44.04 41.06 -20.58
C ASP A 477 44.38 40.67 -19.10
N VAL A 478 45.00 39.47 -18.98
CA VAL A 478 45.82 38.81 -17.90
C VAL A 478 45.50 39.11 -16.41
N SER A 479 45.17 38.13 -15.55
CA SER A 479 46.09 37.05 -15.15
C SER A 479 45.43 35.92 -14.37
N HIS A 480 45.97 34.70 -14.49
CA HIS A 480 45.64 33.56 -13.64
C HIS A 480 46.35 33.65 -12.28
N ASP A 481 45.61 33.51 -11.20
CA ASP A 481 46.10 32.83 -9.99
C ASP A 481 45.32 31.53 -9.81
N VAL A 482 46.04 30.44 -9.51
CA VAL A 482 45.46 29.09 -9.39
C VAL A 482 45.13 28.81 -7.93
N ALA A 483 43.84 28.91 -7.58
CA ALA A 483 43.32 28.43 -6.30
C ALA A 483 42.62 27.06 -6.48
N THR A 484 43.27 26.01 -6.03
CA THR A 484 42.76 24.63 -6.02
C THR A 484 41.68 24.44 -4.95
N ASN A 485 40.39 24.45 -5.31
CA ASN A 485 39.29 24.05 -4.40
C ASN A 485 38.08 23.35 -5.06
N THR A 486 38.09 23.11 -6.37
CA THR A 486 36.91 22.63 -7.11
C THR A 486 36.45 21.21 -6.80
N VAL A 487 37.29 20.35 -6.20
CA VAL A 487 36.91 18.94 -5.92
C VAL A 487 36.28 18.76 -4.53
N GLU A 488 36.74 19.53 -3.53
CA GLU A 488 36.19 19.55 -2.17
C GLU A 488 34.77 20.13 -2.16
N ASP A 489 34.57 21.30 -2.77
CA ASP A 489 33.27 21.96 -2.80
C ASP A 489 32.26 21.21 -3.71
N PHE A 490 32.74 20.56 -4.78
CA PHE A 490 31.89 19.68 -5.58
C PHE A 490 31.49 18.41 -4.82
N LYS A 491 32.38 17.81 -4.00
CA LYS A 491 32.02 16.70 -3.11
C LYS A 491 31.01 17.13 -2.03
N ARG A 492 31.18 18.30 -1.40
CA ARG A 492 30.18 18.80 -0.41
C ARG A 492 28.84 19.13 -1.08
N SER A 493 28.85 19.70 -2.28
CA SER A 493 27.64 19.98 -3.06
C SER A 493 26.93 18.68 -3.49
N ILE A 494 27.68 17.68 -3.96
CA ILE A 494 27.15 16.35 -4.29
C ILE A 494 26.59 15.66 -3.06
N ASN A 495 27.32 15.60 -1.94
CA ASN A 495 26.83 14.96 -0.72
C ASN A 495 25.58 15.66 -0.19
N ALA A 496 25.57 17.00 -0.10
CA ALA A 496 24.36 17.74 0.31
C ALA A 496 23.18 17.58 -0.66
N THR A 497 23.43 17.31 -1.95
CA THR A 497 22.40 16.99 -2.94
C THR A 497 21.94 15.54 -2.84
N ILE A 498 22.84 14.60 -2.53
CA ILE A 498 22.56 13.18 -2.26
C ILE A 498 21.78 13.04 -0.96
N ASP A 499 22.11 13.78 0.10
CA ASP A 499 21.37 13.77 1.36
C ASP A 499 19.97 14.38 1.15
N LYS A 500 19.86 15.52 0.45
CA LYS A 500 18.54 16.06 0.06
C LYS A 500 17.73 15.11 -0.81
N THR A 501 18.34 14.44 -1.78
CA THR A 501 17.62 13.50 -2.65
C THR A 501 17.35 12.17 -1.98
N THR A 502 18.17 11.70 -1.05
CA THR A 502 17.89 10.48 -0.27
C THR A 502 16.85 10.72 0.81
N SER A 503 16.80 11.88 1.49
CA SER A 503 15.65 12.24 2.33
C SER A 503 14.39 12.44 1.49
N PHE A 504 14.46 13.07 0.30
CA PHE A 504 13.32 13.11 -0.64
C PHE A 504 12.88 11.71 -1.09
N LEU A 505 13.80 10.80 -1.40
CA LEU A 505 13.50 9.43 -1.83
C LEU A 505 12.96 8.60 -0.65
N LYS A 506 13.49 8.73 0.57
CA LYS A 506 12.94 8.09 1.77
C LYS A 506 11.52 8.57 2.07
N ILE A 507 11.24 9.87 1.95
CA ILE A 507 9.89 10.44 2.11
C ILE A 507 8.96 9.97 0.97
N PHE A 508 9.43 9.96 -0.28
CA PHE A 508 8.62 9.65 -1.47
C PHE A 508 8.35 8.14 -1.66
N PHE A 509 9.27 7.27 -1.24
CA PHE A 509 9.09 5.81 -1.20
C PHE A 509 8.53 5.28 0.12
N GLY A 510 8.70 5.99 1.25
CA GLY A 510 8.23 5.57 2.57
C GLY A 510 6.76 5.88 2.83
N ILE A 511 6.33 7.14 2.66
CA ILE A 511 4.94 7.54 2.94
C ILE A 511 3.96 6.88 1.96
N ASN A 512 4.37 6.71 0.69
CA ASN A 512 3.55 6.05 -0.34
C ASN A 512 3.48 4.52 -0.25
N PHE A 513 4.22 3.86 0.65
CA PHE A 513 4.14 2.39 0.78
C PHE A 513 3.08 1.94 1.81
N LEU A 514 2.64 2.84 2.69
CA LEU A 514 1.60 2.57 3.70
C LEU A 514 0.42 3.56 3.69
N PHE A 515 0.61 4.80 3.23
CA PHE A 515 -0.45 5.81 3.10
C PHE A 515 -0.58 6.42 1.70
N GLY A 516 0.15 5.89 0.72
CA GLY A 516 -0.17 6.08 -0.69
C GLY A 516 -0.80 4.82 -1.24
N GLU A 517 -1.94 4.95 -1.92
CA GLU A 517 -2.26 3.96 -2.96
C GLU A 517 -1.14 4.06 -4.01
N LEU A 518 -0.29 3.01 -4.10
CA LEU A 518 0.74 2.87 -5.13
C LEU A 518 0.19 3.38 -6.47
N PRO A 519 0.82 4.36 -7.15
CA PRO A 519 0.28 4.90 -8.39
C PRO A 519 -0.03 3.81 -9.43
N GLN A 520 0.75 2.73 -9.41
CA GLN A 520 0.55 1.52 -10.21
C GLN A 520 -0.70 0.73 -9.79
N VAL A 521 -0.97 0.56 -8.48
CA VAL A 521 -2.19 -0.10 -7.98
C VAL A 521 -3.43 0.78 -8.25
N ASN A 522 -3.31 2.11 -8.15
CA ASN A 522 -4.41 3.01 -8.51
C ASN A 522 -4.69 3.03 -10.01
N ILE A 523 -3.65 2.99 -10.84
CA ILE A 523 -3.76 2.74 -12.28
C ILE A 523 -4.44 1.37 -12.51
N GLN A 524 -4.02 0.31 -11.83
CA GLN A 524 -4.56 -1.05 -11.97
C GLN A 524 -6.00 -1.19 -11.46
N LYS A 525 -6.41 -0.45 -10.43
CA LYS A 525 -7.78 -0.37 -9.88
C LYS A 525 -8.70 0.43 -10.79
N CYS A 526 -8.24 1.59 -11.28
CA CYS A 526 -8.95 2.39 -12.28
C CYS A 526 -9.08 1.67 -13.64
N LEU A 527 -8.06 0.91 -14.05
CA LEU A 527 -8.09 0.11 -15.28
C LEU A 527 -8.75 -1.26 -15.10
N GLY A 528 -8.80 -1.82 -13.89
CA GLY A 528 -9.58 -3.02 -13.59
C GLY A 528 -11.07 -2.80 -13.90
N ASN A 529 -11.59 -1.62 -13.55
CA ASN A 529 -12.93 -1.16 -13.95
C ASN A 529 -12.99 -0.64 -15.41
N GLY A 530 -11.92 -0.75 -16.20
CA GLY A 530 -11.83 -0.23 -17.56
C GLY A 530 -12.90 -0.78 -18.50
N GLN A 531 -13.32 -2.05 -18.31
CA GLN A 531 -14.39 -2.65 -19.09
C GLN A 531 -15.76 -1.98 -18.85
N LEU A 532 -16.05 -1.59 -17.61
CA LEU A 532 -17.26 -0.82 -17.27
C LEU A 532 -17.21 0.58 -17.88
N ILE A 533 -16.05 1.22 -17.90
CA ILE A 533 -15.85 2.54 -18.52
C ILE A 533 -16.03 2.47 -20.04
N ILE A 534 -15.55 1.39 -20.68
CA ILE A 534 -15.77 1.11 -22.11
C ILE A 534 -17.27 1.00 -22.39
N TRP A 535 -17.99 0.10 -21.69
CA TRP A 535 -19.43 -0.09 -21.89
C TRP A 535 -20.25 1.17 -21.57
N ALA A 536 -19.93 1.89 -20.50
CA ALA A 536 -20.65 3.11 -20.14
C ALA A 536 -20.41 4.23 -21.17
N SER A 537 -19.17 4.46 -21.61
CA SER A 537 -18.88 5.51 -22.59
C SER A 537 -19.49 5.21 -23.97
N GLN A 538 -19.43 3.96 -24.42
CA GLN A 538 -20.05 3.52 -25.68
C GLN A 538 -21.58 3.56 -25.58
N GLY A 539 -22.17 2.96 -24.55
CA GLY A 539 -23.61 2.93 -24.34
C GLY A 539 -24.24 4.32 -24.19
N ILE A 540 -23.58 5.25 -23.48
CA ILE A 540 -24.03 6.65 -23.40
C ILE A 540 -23.90 7.36 -24.75
N SER A 541 -22.85 7.08 -25.54
CA SER A 541 -22.69 7.64 -26.88
C SER A 541 -23.74 7.12 -27.87
N GLU A 542 -24.07 5.83 -27.81
CA GLU A 542 -25.13 5.20 -28.61
C GLU A 542 -26.53 5.64 -28.17
N LEU A 543 -26.78 5.80 -26.87
CA LEU A 543 -28.05 6.34 -26.35
C LEU A 543 -28.23 7.82 -26.72
N ALA A 544 -27.16 8.62 -26.63
CA ALA A 544 -27.17 10.01 -27.11
C ALA A 544 -27.44 10.05 -28.62
N ALA A 545 -26.76 9.21 -29.40
CA ALA A 545 -26.97 9.08 -30.84
C ALA A 545 -28.43 8.74 -31.19
N ALA A 546 -29.01 7.72 -30.55
CA ALA A 546 -30.39 7.33 -30.73
C ALA A 546 -31.37 8.44 -30.29
N SER A 547 -31.05 9.21 -29.25
CA SER A 547 -31.92 10.29 -28.77
C SER A 547 -32.16 11.41 -29.78
N LEU A 548 -31.31 11.57 -30.80
CA LEU A 548 -31.53 12.53 -31.89
C LEU A 548 -32.46 11.98 -32.98
N THR A 549 -32.50 10.65 -33.18
CA THR A 549 -33.27 10.00 -34.25
C THR A 549 -34.60 9.42 -33.79
N GLU A 550 -34.71 9.04 -32.51
CA GLU A 550 -35.93 8.47 -31.91
C GLU A 550 -36.88 9.53 -31.34
N ASP A 551 -36.36 10.72 -31.00
CA ASP A 551 -37.18 11.79 -30.43
C ASP A 551 -38.05 12.47 -31.50
N LYS A 552 -39.34 12.13 -31.48
CA LYS A 552 -40.38 12.72 -32.33
C LYS A 552 -40.93 14.05 -31.80
N TYR A 553 -40.51 14.49 -30.61
CA TYR A 553 -41.14 15.59 -29.87
C TYR A 553 -40.23 16.80 -29.61
N GLY A 554 -38.94 16.75 -29.95
CA GLY A 554 -38.03 17.89 -29.86
C GLY A 554 -37.60 18.22 -28.42
N ILE A 555 -37.46 17.20 -27.58
CA ILE A 555 -37.02 17.30 -26.19
C ILE A 555 -35.51 17.58 -26.16
N VAL A 556 -35.15 18.81 -25.81
CA VAL A 556 -33.75 19.24 -25.66
C VAL A 556 -32.99 18.34 -24.66
N GLN A 557 -31.90 17.72 -25.10
CA GLN A 557 -31.03 16.85 -24.30
C GLN A 557 -30.16 17.67 -23.32
N LYS A 558 -30.75 18.06 -22.18
CA LYS A 558 -30.12 18.94 -21.17
C LYS A 558 -28.81 18.40 -20.58
N ASP A 559 -28.65 17.08 -20.51
CA ASP A 559 -27.48 16.43 -19.92
C ASP A 559 -26.33 16.21 -20.91
N LEU A 560 -26.56 16.40 -22.22
CA LEU A 560 -25.56 16.18 -23.26
C LEU A 560 -24.29 17.05 -23.10
N PRO A 561 -24.36 18.34 -22.70
CA PRO A 561 -23.18 19.14 -22.40
C PRO A 561 -22.36 18.60 -21.22
N LEU A 562 -23.02 18.04 -20.21
CA LEU A 562 -22.37 17.41 -19.04
C LEU A 562 -21.70 16.09 -19.43
N ILE A 563 -22.37 15.26 -20.23
CA ILE A 563 -21.85 14.01 -20.79
C ILE A 563 -20.58 14.27 -21.62
N ILE A 564 -20.63 15.21 -22.56
CA ILE A 564 -19.50 15.58 -23.41
C ILE A 564 -18.33 16.11 -22.57
N THR A 565 -18.60 17.01 -21.63
CA THR A 565 -17.59 17.56 -20.71
C THR A 565 -16.92 16.47 -19.88
N THR A 566 -17.70 15.54 -19.33
CA THR A 566 -17.21 14.42 -18.51
C THR A 566 -16.32 13.48 -19.33
N LEU A 567 -16.73 13.12 -20.55
CA LEU A 567 -15.95 12.25 -21.43
C LEU A 567 -14.67 12.94 -21.95
N VAL A 568 -14.69 14.25 -22.17
CA VAL A 568 -13.48 15.04 -22.49
C VAL A 568 -12.52 15.08 -21.30
N GLN A 569 -13.00 15.34 -20.07
CA GLN A 569 -12.16 15.29 -18.87
C GLN A 569 -11.56 13.91 -18.64
N LEU A 570 -12.36 12.84 -18.81
CA LEU A 570 -11.89 11.45 -18.75
C LEU A 570 -10.78 11.20 -19.77
N LYS A 571 -10.98 11.62 -21.04
CA LYS A 571 -9.98 11.46 -22.10
C LYS A 571 -8.69 12.24 -21.82
N GLN A 572 -8.79 13.47 -21.33
CA GLN A 572 -7.63 14.28 -20.91
C GLN A 572 -6.86 13.63 -19.75
N ASN A 573 -7.56 13.00 -18.80
CA ASN A 573 -6.92 12.28 -17.69
C ASN A 573 -6.25 10.98 -18.16
N LEU A 574 -6.87 10.24 -19.09
CA LEU A 574 -6.24 9.08 -19.74
C LEU A 574 -4.99 9.47 -20.55
N ASP A 575 -4.99 10.63 -21.21
CA ASP A 575 -3.82 11.13 -21.94
C ASP A 575 -2.63 11.47 -21.02
N LYS A 576 -2.88 11.92 -19.78
CA LYS A 576 -1.83 12.15 -18.77
C LYS A 576 -1.11 10.85 -18.40
N LEU A 577 -1.79 9.70 -18.43
CA LEU A 577 -1.19 8.38 -18.17
C LEU A 577 -0.12 7.98 -19.20
N ASN A 578 -0.12 8.56 -20.40
CA ASN A 578 0.94 8.33 -21.40
C ASN A 578 2.30 8.92 -20.99
N LYS A 579 2.34 9.80 -19.98
CA LYS A 579 3.58 10.35 -19.42
C LYS A 579 4.21 9.42 -18.36
N VAL A 580 3.53 8.35 -17.96
CA VAL A 580 4.04 7.37 -16.98
C VAL A 580 4.92 6.34 -17.70
N PRO A 581 6.20 6.17 -17.34
CA PRO A 581 7.13 5.29 -18.07
C PRO A 581 6.72 3.82 -18.17
N SER A 582 6.03 3.27 -17.15
CA SER A 582 5.52 1.88 -17.19
C SER A 582 4.32 1.69 -18.13
N LEU A 583 3.60 2.76 -18.48
CA LEU A 583 2.43 2.72 -19.37
C LEU A 583 2.69 3.23 -20.79
N SER A 584 3.91 3.69 -21.08
CA SER A 584 4.27 4.33 -22.35
C SER A 584 5.09 3.45 -23.30
N ARG A 585 5.66 2.34 -22.80
CA ARG A 585 6.45 1.39 -23.59
C ARG A 585 5.97 -0.04 -23.34
N LYS A 586 5.92 -0.86 -24.39
CA LYS A 586 5.65 -2.31 -24.30
C LYS A 586 6.84 -3.02 -23.64
N VAL A 587 6.91 -2.97 -22.31
CA VAL A 587 7.86 -3.74 -21.49
C VAL A 587 7.27 -5.13 -21.25
N ALA A 588 8.11 -6.16 -21.28
CA ALA A 588 7.64 -7.54 -21.37
C ALA A 588 6.97 -8.06 -20.08
N ALA A 589 5.97 -8.91 -20.30
CA ALA A 589 5.45 -9.94 -19.39
C ALA A 589 4.68 -9.58 -18.09
N LEU A 590 4.68 -8.34 -17.57
CA LEU A 590 3.88 -8.03 -16.36
C LEU A 590 2.91 -6.84 -16.46
N ASP A 591 3.13 -5.88 -17.37
CA ASP A 591 2.25 -4.70 -17.54
C ASP A 591 1.29 -4.80 -18.76
N ASP A 592 1.18 -5.96 -19.39
CA ASP A 592 0.44 -6.14 -20.65
C ASP A 592 -1.06 -5.86 -20.51
N PHE A 593 -1.70 -6.24 -19.40
CA PHE A 593 -3.10 -5.91 -19.13
C PHE A 593 -3.31 -4.40 -18.97
N ASN A 594 -2.54 -3.75 -18.09
CA ASN A 594 -2.66 -2.31 -17.84
C ASN A 594 -2.41 -1.50 -19.13
N TYR A 595 -1.38 -1.87 -19.90
CA TYR A 595 -1.07 -1.24 -21.18
C TYR A 595 -2.20 -1.43 -22.20
N LYS A 596 -2.71 -2.65 -22.38
CA LYS A 596 -3.83 -2.95 -23.29
C LYS A 596 -5.11 -2.24 -22.87
N MET A 597 -5.48 -2.33 -21.59
CA MET A 597 -6.72 -1.78 -21.05
C MET A 597 -6.72 -0.25 -21.08
N LYS A 598 -5.61 0.42 -20.72
CA LYS A 598 -5.46 1.88 -20.88
C LYS A 598 -5.70 2.29 -22.34
N ASN A 599 -5.10 1.57 -23.29
CA ASN A 599 -5.28 1.87 -24.72
C ASN A 599 -6.71 1.57 -25.21
N ALA A 600 -7.35 0.50 -24.72
CA ALA A 600 -8.73 0.14 -25.05
C ALA A 600 -9.73 1.18 -24.52
N VAL A 601 -9.62 1.59 -23.25
CA VAL A 601 -10.45 2.66 -22.65
C VAL A 601 -10.23 3.97 -23.39
N ALA A 602 -8.98 4.36 -23.66
CA ALA A 602 -8.68 5.60 -24.39
C ALA A 602 -9.21 5.58 -25.83
N ALA A 603 -9.24 4.42 -26.50
CA ALA A 603 -9.85 4.25 -27.81
C ALA A 603 -11.38 4.30 -27.75
N ALA A 604 -12.01 3.61 -26.79
CA ALA A 604 -13.46 3.61 -26.61
C ALA A 604 -14.01 5.00 -26.28
N VAL A 605 -13.38 5.74 -25.36
CA VAL A 605 -13.77 7.12 -25.02
C VAL A 605 -13.56 8.06 -26.22
N LYS A 606 -12.46 7.90 -26.98
CA LYS A 606 -12.24 8.68 -28.22
C LYS A 606 -13.30 8.39 -29.28
N HIS A 607 -13.67 7.12 -29.47
CA HIS A 607 -14.72 6.69 -30.40
C HIS A 607 -16.09 7.25 -29.97
N SER A 608 -16.40 7.18 -28.67
CA SER A 608 -17.64 7.67 -28.07
C SER A 608 -17.82 9.18 -28.25
N LEU A 609 -16.75 9.95 -28.04
CA LEU A 609 -16.71 11.40 -28.31
C LEU A 609 -16.82 11.69 -29.81
N PHE A 610 -16.10 10.95 -30.66
CA PHE A 610 -16.16 11.11 -32.12
C PHE A 610 -17.57 10.88 -32.68
N ASN A 611 -18.26 9.83 -32.21
CA ASN A 611 -19.63 9.52 -32.60
C ASN A 611 -20.62 10.65 -32.22
N MET A 612 -20.53 11.19 -31.00
CA MET A 612 -21.35 12.35 -30.62
C MET A 612 -21.00 13.61 -31.43
N CYS A 613 -19.72 13.87 -31.69
CA CYS A 613 -19.28 14.98 -32.56
C CYS A 613 -19.77 14.86 -34.01
N LEU A 614 -19.90 13.64 -34.54
CA LEU A 614 -20.48 13.41 -35.87
C LEU A 614 -21.98 13.65 -35.89
N ILE A 615 -22.71 13.13 -34.90
CA ILE A 615 -24.18 13.10 -34.90
C ILE A 615 -24.79 14.43 -34.49
N PHE A 616 -24.20 15.09 -33.48
CA PHE A 616 -24.67 16.40 -33.02
C PHE A 616 -23.88 17.56 -33.64
N GLY A 617 -23.00 17.32 -34.61
CA GLY A 617 -22.03 18.28 -35.16
C GLY A 617 -22.62 19.66 -35.48
N ASP A 618 -23.76 19.68 -36.19
CA ASP A 618 -24.45 20.91 -36.60
C ASP A 618 -25.06 21.69 -35.41
N TYR A 619 -25.33 21.00 -34.29
CA TYR A 619 -25.94 21.54 -33.07
C TYR A 619 -24.90 21.93 -32.00
N PHE A 620 -23.60 21.68 -32.20
CA PHE A 620 -22.56 21.97 -31.20
C PHE A 620 -22.45 23.45 -30.82
N LYS A 621 -22.92 24.36 -31.68
CA LYS A 621 -22.96 25.81 -31.41
C LYS A 621 -24.00 26.19 -30.33
N ASP A 622 -25.00 25.34 -30.11
CA ASP A 622 -26.11 25.59 -29.18
C ASP A 622 -25.87 24.95 -27.78
N PHE A 623 -24.85 24.10 -27.63
CA PHE A 623 -24.51 23.52 -26.34
C PHE A 623 -23.70 24.49 -25.46
N PRO A 624 -24.04 24.65 -24.16
CA PRO A 624 -23.27 25.45 -23.20
C PRO A 624 -21.97 24.74 -22.76
N LEU A 625 -21.09 24.43 -23.71
CA LEU A 625 -19.77 23.84 -23.48
C LEU A 625 -18.74 24.94 -23.15
N SER A 626 -17.78 24.63 -22.29
CA SER A 626 -16.67 25.55 -22.02
C SER A 626 -15.73 25.67 -23.22
N LYS A 627 -15.05 26.82 -23.34
CA LYS A 627 -14.09 27.08 -24.42
C LYS A 627 -12.98 26.02 -24.47
N ASP A 628 -12.55 25.52 -23.32
CA ASP A 628 -11.50 24.49 -23.22
C ASP A 628 -11.97 23.13 -23.74
N VAL A 629 -13.23 22.77 -23.50
CA VAL A 629 -13.83 21.53 -24.03
C VAL A 629 -13.99 21.61 -25.53
N LEU A 630 -14.53 22.72 -26.06
CA LEU A 630 -14.64 22.95 -27.51
C LEU A 630 -13.27 22.92 -28.20
N GLN A 631 -12.27 23.62 -27.65
CA GLN A 631 -10.91 23.62 -28.17
C GLN A 631 -10.30 22.21 -28.17
N TYR A 632 -10.53 21.41 -27.11
CA TYR A 632 -10.05 20.04 -27.05
C TYR A 632 -10.68 19.15 -28.15
N LEU A 633 -11.99 19.27 -28.38
CA LEU A 633 -12.71 18.52 -29.42
C LEU A 633 -12.23 18.90 -30.84
N HIS A 634 -12.11 20.20 -31.12
CA HIS A 634 -11.56 20.68 -32.40
C HIS A 634 -10.16 20.12 -32.68
N VAL A 635 -9.24 20.19 -31.70
CA VAL A 635 -7.83 19.79 -31.88
C VAL A 635 -7.63 18.27 -31.92
N ASN A 636 -8.33 17.49 -31.09
CA ASN A 636 -7.99 16.07 -30.86
C ASN A 636 -8.94 15.06 -31.52
N ILE A 637 -10.16 15.50 -31.88
CA ILE A 637 -11.24 14.62 -32.34
C ILE A 637 -11.76 15.01 -33.74
N MET A 638 -11.30 16.15 -34.29
CA MET A 638 -11.61 16.64 -35.65
C MET A 638 -13.09 17.01 -35.85
N LEU A 639 -13.52 18.10 -35.24
CA LEU A 639 -14.62 18.90 -35.80
C LEU A 639 -14.12 19.57 -37.09
N LYS A 640 -14.32 18.90 -38.24
CA LYS A 640 -14.06 19.49 -39.56
C LYS A 640 -15.09 20.58 -39.85
N ASN A 641 -14.65 21.84 -39.79
CA ASN A 641 -15.29 23.02 -40.37
C ASN A 641 -16.74 23.30 -39.94
N CYS A 642 -16.93 23.70 -38.68
CA CYS A 642 -18.01 24.62 -38.33
C CYS A 642 -17.48 26.06 -38.46
N ASN A 643 -17.46 26.60 -39.69
CA ASN A 643 -17.47 28.07 -39.88
C ASN A 643 -18.81 28.64 -39.39
#